data_AF-A0A4Y1RAL9-F1
#
_entry.id   AF-A0A4Y1RAL9-F1
#
_cell.length_a   1.000
_cell.length_b   1.000
_cell.length_c   1.000
_cell.angle_alpha   90.00
_cell.angle_beta   90.00
_cell.angle_gamma   90.00
#
_symmetry.space_group_name_H-M   'P 1'
#
loop_
_entity.id
_entity.type
_entity.pdbx_description
1 polymer ?
#
loop_
_entity_poly.entity_id
_entity_poly.type
_entity_poly.pdbx_seq_one_letter_code
_entity_poly.pdbx_strand_id
1 'polypeptide(L)'
;RSLFRVFGQLKTSEMAAYFDYINIVKLTVTDSNLYSEKDSPTNSKDPEHKTMETLYLALSLGAAFLAFIIFAFKGKSDDGKNLPPGSMGWPIVGETLEFLFGKPEIFVSKRMKRYSPEIFKTKILGEKTAVICGPNGHKFLFSNEQKYFTAFRPHSMQKMFLAQPARDEEAKVLRSPGFLKPEALVRYLGVMDSITQVQMKAYWEGKDEVEVYPLTKTLTLGLACKFFLGIDEPDRIARFVSNFDDVTVGMHSLILNFPGTTFYKATKAADELRRELKIVIQEKKAAMASGAPMHDILSHMIVASDPTGKHMPEAEVADKIMGLLTAGYSTVATAMTFFMKYVGERPDIYAKVLAEHKEIADSKKPGQFLEWDDINKMKYSWNVLYEVMRFTPPLQGTFREALTDFTYAGYTIPKGWKYFTAFRPHSMQKMFRSYKAPAAAAAAAAPPAVTQPARDEEAKVLRSPGFLKPEALVRYLGVMDSITQVQMKAYWEGKDEVEVYPLTKTLTLGLACKFFLGIDEPDRIARFVSNFDDVTVGMHSLILNFPGTTFYKATKAADELRRELKIVIQEKKAAMASGAPMHDILSHMIVASDPTGKHMPEAEVADKIMGLLTAGYSTVATAMTFFMKYVGERPDIYAKVLAEHKEIADSKKPGQFLEWEDINKMKYSWNVLYEVMRFTPPLQGTFREALTDFTYAGYTIPKGWKVYWTVSTTNMNPEYFPNPEKFDPSRYDDLNAFPAFTFVPFGGGPRMCPGKEYARLAILTFVHNVVMRFKWEVLFPNEKITGDMMPTPEKGLPVRLHRH
;
A
#
# COMPACT_ATOMS: atom_id res chain seq x y z
N ARG A 1 22.41 -35.40 -36.98
CA ARG A 1 23.60 -34.83 -36.29
C ARG A 1 23.27 -33.52 -35.55
N SER A 2 22.67 -32.50 -36.17
CA SER A 2 22.38 -31.20 -35.52
C SER A 2 21.57 -31.29 -34.21
N LEU A 3 20.53 -32.14 -34.18
CA LEU A 3 19.71 -32.40 -32.97
C LEU A 3 20.54 -32.91 -31.77
N PHE A 4 21.50 -33.80 -31.99
CA PHE A 4 22.38 -34.31 -30.93
C PHE A 4 23.23 -33.21 -30.27
N ARG A 5 23.51 -32.11 -30.99
CA ARG A 5 24.25 -30.96 -30.44
C ARG A 5 23.39 -30.06 -29.54
N VAL A 6 22.07 -30.21 -29.56
CA VAL A 6 21.11 -29.50 -28.68
C VAL A 6 20.86 -30.31 -27.40
N PHE A 7 20.65 -31.62 -27.51
CA PHE A 7 20.44 -32.48 -26.34
C PHE A 7 21.71 -32.69 -25.49
N GLY A 8 22.91 -32.58 -26.10
CA GLY A 8 24.20 -32.75 -25.42
C GLY A 8 24.62 -31.66 -24.42
N GLN A 9 23.71 -30.79 -23.98
CA GLN A 9 23.98 -29.77 -22.94
C GLN A 9 23.11 -29.89 -21.68
N LEU A 10 22.11 -30.78 -21.66
CA LEU A 10 21.27 -31.00 -20.48
C LEU A 10 22.07 -31.69 -19.37
N LYS A 11 22.10 -31.12 -18.17
CA LYS A 11 22.66 -31.80 -17.00
C LYS A 11 21.61 -32.71 -16.37
N THR A 12 22.03 -33.85 -15.84
CA THR A 12 21.15 -34.87 -15.23
C THR A 12 20.26 -34.33 -14.12
N SER A 13 20.67 -33.26 -13.43
CA SER A 13 19.86 -32.53 -12.44
C SER A 13 18.59 -31.89 -13.01
N GLU A 14 18.55 -31.55 -14.30
CA GLU A 14 17.44 -30.84 -14.94
C GLU A 14 16.29 -31.80 -15.34
N MET A 15 16.57 -33.10 -15.51
CA MET A 15 15.53 -34.11 -15.71
C MET A 15 14.80 -34.48 -14.40
N ALA A 16 15.47 -34.43 -13.25
CA ALA A 16 14.87 -34.84 -11.97
C ALA A 16 13.61 -34.03 -11.64
N ALA A 17 13.69 -32.70 -11.75
CA ALA A 17 12.56 -31.78 -11.58
C ALA A 17 11.40 -31.98 -12.58
N TYR A 18 11.65 -32.68 -13.71
CA TYR A 18 10.61 -33.03 -14.68
C TYR A 18 9.91 -34.35 -14.32
N PHE A 19 10.62 -35.31 -13.72
CA PHE A 19 10.02 -36.55 -13.22
C PHE A 19 9.14 -36.34 -11.98
N ASP A 20 9.54 -35.45 -11.06
CA ASP A 20 8.68 -35.07 -9.92
C ASP A 20 7.35 -34.47 -10.38
N TYR A 21 7.36 -33.65 -11.44
CA TYR A 21 6.15 -33.08 -12.04
C TYR A 21 5.24 -34.15 -12.65
N ILE A 22 5.80 -35.20 -13.27
CA ILE A 22 5.04 -36.33 -13.83
C ILE A 22 4.42 -37.19 -12.72
N ASN A 23 5.13 -37.41 -11.60
CA ASN A 23 4.61 -38.20 -10.48
C ASN A 23 3.41 -37.53 -9.80
N ILE A 24 3.35 -36.20 -9.75
CA ILE A 24 2.19 -35.46 -9.21
C ILE A 24 0.91 -35.68 -10.04
N VAL A 25 1.01 -35.97 -11.34
CA VAL A 25 -0.14 -36.23 -12.23
C VAL A 25 -0.74 -37.63 -12.02
N LYS A 26 -0.05 -38.54 -11.32
CA LYS A 26 -0.48 -39.94 -11.15
C LYS A 26 -1.51 -40.19 -10.03
N LEU A 27 -1.89 -39.18 -9.25
CA LEU A 27 -2.75 -39.34 -8.06
C LEU A 27 -4.26 -39.11 -8.31
N THR A 28 -4.73 -39.13 -9.55
CA THR A 28 -6.12 -38.76 -9.89
C THR A 28 -6.90 -39.79 -10.72
N VAL A 29 -6.43 -41.05 -10.84
CA VAL A 29 -7.19 -42.14 -11.49
C VAL A 29 -7.01 -43.47 -10.74
N THR A 30 -7.73 -43.63 -9.63
CA THR A 30 -8.01 -44.93 -8.98
C THR A 30 -9.37 -44.89 -8.30
N ASP A 31 -10.43 -45.32 -9.01
CA ASP A 31 -11.35 -46.35 -8.52
C ASP A 31 -12.46 -46.67 -9.53
N SER A 32 -12.64 -47.97 -9.84
CA SER A 32 -13.88 -48.62 -10.29
C SER A 32 -13.62 -50.09 -10.71
N ASN A 33 -13.49 -50.98 -9.73
CA ASN A 33 -13.72 -52.41 -9.95
C ASN A 33 -15.23 -52.70 -9.87
N LEU A 34 -15.77 -53.56 -10.76
CA LEU A 34 -16.75 -54.62 -10.43
C LEU A 34 -17.23 -55.42 -11.68
N TYR A 35 -17.59 -56.70 -11.44
CA TYR A 35 -18.29 -57.66 -12.32
C TYR A 35 -17.61 -58.27 -13.58
N SER A 36 -16.82 -59.32 -13.33
CA SER A 36 -17.14 -60.74 -13.64
C SER A 36 -17.65 -61.18 -15.04
N GLU A 37 -16.94 -62.14 -15.65
CA GLU A 37 -17.36 -63.31 -16.50
C GLU A 37 -18.49 -63.19 -17.56
N LYS A 38 -18.48 -63.87 -18.73
CA LYS A 38 -17.73 -65.06 -19.20
C LYS A 38 -17.70 -65.15 -20.76
N ASP A 39 -17.08 -66.22 -21.27
CA ASP A 39 -17.19 -66.81 -22.63
C ASP A 39 -16.55 -66.06 -23.85
N SER A 40 -16.58 -66.72 -25.02
CA SER A 40 -15.52 -66.67 -26.05
C SER A 40 -16.07 -66.88 -27.50
N PRO A 41 -15.27 -66.90 -28.58
CA PRO A 41 -13.92 -66.35 -28.84
C PRO A 41 -13.89 -65.48 -30.15
N THR A 42 -12.70 -65.22 -30.69
CA THR A 42 -12.41 -64.76 -32.08
C THR A 42 -12.83 -63.34 -32.51
N ASN A 43 -11.88 -62.39 -32.43
CA ASN A 43 -11.27 -61.83 -33.64
C ASN A 43 -9.93 -61.13 -33.30
N SER A 44 -8.87 -61.38 -34.07
CA SER A 44 -7.53 -60.82 -33.80
C SER A 44 -7.40 -59.39 -34.33
N LYS A 45 -7.78 -58.40 -33.51
CA LYS A 45 -7.38 -56.99 -33.68
C LYS A 45 -6.71 -56.50 -32.41
N ASP A 46 -5.38 -56.61 -32.42
CA ASP A 46 -4.46 -56.29 -31.33
C ASP A 46 -4.73 -54.90 -30.70
N PRO A 47 -5.17 -54.84 -29.41
CA PRO A 47 -5.37 -53.57 -28.70
C PRO A 47 -4.06 -52.86 -28.36
N GLU A 48 -2.97 -53.59 -28.14
CA GLU A 48 -1.69 -53.03 -27.73
C GLU A 48 -1.02 -52.31 -28.90
N HIS A 49 -1.06 -52.89 -30.12
CA HIS A 49 -0.50 -52.24 -31.31
C HIS A 49 -1.17 -50.90 -31.62
N LYS A 50 -2.51 -50.81 -31.48
CA LYS A 50 -3.23 -49.54 -31.62
C LYS A 50 -2.92 -48.54 -30.52
N THR A 51 -2.73 -49.01 -29.29
CA THR A 51 -2.35 -48.16 -28.15
C THR A 51 -0.94 -47.59 -28.35
N MET A 52 0.01 -48.42 -28.81
CA MET A 52 1.36 -48.03 -29.23
C MET A 52 1.32 -46.98 -30.35
N GLU A 53 0.60 -47.24 -31.46
CA GLU A 53 0.48 -46.29 -32.58
C GLU A 53 -0.11 -44.95 -32.13
N THR A 54 -1.14 -44.97 -31.29
CA THR A 54 -1.76 -43.76 -30.72
C THR A 54 -0.77 -42.99 -29.84
N LEU A 55 0.06 -43.69 -29.05
CA LEU A 55 1.10 -43.09 -28.23
C LEU A 55 2.23 -42.49 -29.08
N TYR A 56 2.72 -43.20 -30.11
CA TYR A 56 3.71 -42.68 -31.04
C TYR A 56 3.19 -41.47 -31.85
N LEU A 57 1.92 -41.48 -32.24
CA LEU A 57 1.27 -40.35 -32.90
C LEU A 57 1.15 -39.14 -31.94
N ALA A 58 0.74 -39.36 -30.68
CA ALA A 58 0.68 -38.31 -29.67
C ALA A 58 2.07 -37.72 -29.35
N LEU A 59 3.11 -38.56 -29.22
CA LEU A 59 4.49 -38.13 -28.98
C LEU A 59 5.09 -37.37 -30.17
N SER A 60 4.84 -37.83 -31.40
CA SER A 60 5.34 -37.17 -32.61
C SER A 60 4.60 -35.85 -32.92
N LEU A 61 3.29 -35.79 -32.71
CA LEU A 61 2.52 -34.54 -32.73
C LEU A 61 2.98 -33.57 -31.63
N GLY A 62 3.23 -34.06 -30.41
CA GLY A 62 3.79 -33.28 -29.31
C GLY A 62 5.18 -32.71 -29.63
N ALA A 63 6.06 -33.52 -30.23
CA ALA A 63 7.39 -33.09 -30.67
C ALA A 63 7.33 -32.09 -31.83
N ALA A 64 6.44 -32.30 -32.81
CA ALA A 64 6.20 -31.37 -33.91
C ALA A 64 5.61 -30.03 -33.41
N PHE A 65 4.66 -30.07 -32.47
CA PHE A 65 4.12 -28.88 -31.82
C PHE A 65 5.19 -28.15 -31.00
N LEU A 66 6.02 -28.86 -30.23
CA LEU A 66 7.13 -28.25 -29.49
C LEU A 66 8.16 -27.61 -30.43
N ALA A 67 8.51 -28.27 -31.54
CA ALA A 67 9.39 -27.71 -32.57
C ALA A 67 8.77 -26.48 -33.25
N PHE A 68 7.46 -26.51 -33.54
CA PHE A 68 6.71 -25.36 -34.06
C PHE A 68 6.70 -24.19 -33.06
N ILE A 69 6.45 -24.44 -31.77
CA ILE A 69 6.53 -23.40 -30.73
C ILE A 69 7.95 -22.81 -30.64
N ILE A 70 8.99 -23.66 -30.66
CA ILE A 70 10.39 -23.20 -30.65
C ILE A 70 10.74 -22.38 -31.90
N PHE A 71 10.14 -22.66 -33.06
CA PHE A 71 10.39 -21.94 -34.31
C PHE A 71 9.56 -20.66 -34.44
N ALA A 72 8.26 -20.71 -34.13
CA ALA A 72 7.33 -19.58 -34.21
C ALA A 72 7.58 -18.52 -33.12
N PHE A 73 8.02 -18.94 -31.92
CA PHE A 73 8.48 -18.04 -30.86
C PHE A 73 10.01 -17.88 -30.84
N LYS A 74 10.71 -18.26 -31.92
CA LYS A 74 12.11 -17.89 -32.14
C LYS A 74 12.14 -16.39 -32.43
N GLY A 75 12.37 -15.61 -31.37
CA GLY A 75 12.18 -14.16 -31.40
C GLY A 75 12.94 -13.48 -32.55
N LYS A 76 12.34 -12.41 -33.09
CA LYS A 76 13.09 -11.41 -33.87
C LYS A 76 14.35 -11.05 -33.10
N SER A 77 15.47 -10.89 -33.81
CA SER A 77 16.74 -10.42 -33.24
C SER A 77 16.50 -9.15 -32.42
N ASP A 78 17.08 -9.05 -31.23
CA ASP A 78 17.04 -7.81 -30.44
C ASP A 78 17.55 -6.66 -31.34
N ASP A 79 16.72 -5.64 -31.60
CA ASP A 79 16.88 -4.65 -32.68
C ASP A 79 18.05 -3.66 -32.46
N GLY A 80 19.30 -4.15 -32.52
CA GLY A 80 20.54 -3.38 -32.36
C GLY A 80 20.78 -2.81 -30.94
N LYS A 81 19.83 -2.97 -30.01
CA LYS A 81 19.91 -2.40 -28.65
C LYS A 81 20.87 -3.20 -27.76
N ASN A 82 21.72 -2.48 -27.01
CA ASN A 82 22.61 -3.07 -26.01
C ASN A 82 21.84 -3.54 -24.77
N LEU A 83 21.12 -4.66 -24.87
CA LEU A 83 20.33 -5.20 -23.75
C LEU A 83 21.22 -5.89 -22.70
N PRO A 84 20.78 -5.99 -21.42
CA PRO A 84 21.53 -6.66 -20.37
C PRO A 84 21.94 -8.11 -20.71
N PRO A 85 23.02 -8.65 -20.14
CA PRO A 85 23.41 -10.04 -20.29
C PRO A 85 22.38 -10.96 -19.61
N GLY A 86 22.20 -12.19 -20.10
CA GLY A 86 21.28 -13.15 -19.47
C GLY A 86 20.53 -14.05 -20.45
N SER A 87 19.59 -14.84 -19.92
CA SER A 87 18.85 -15.88 -20.65
C SER A 87 17.34 -15.62 -20.62
N MET A 88 16.70 -15.55 -21.78
CA MET A 88 15.23 -15.45 -21.87
C MET A 88 14.50 -16.77 -21.53
N GLY A 89 15.22 -17.85 -21.23
CA GLY A 89 14.66 -19.15 -20.87
C GLY A 89 13.81 -19.78 -21.98
N TRP A 90 12.79 -20.54 -21.59
CA TRP A 90 11.86 -21.19 -22.53
C TRP A 90 10.95 -20.16 -23.23
N PRO A 91 10.54 -20.37 -24.50
CA PRO A 91 9.88 -19.33 -25.29
C PRO A 91 8.62 -18.72 -24.66
N ILE A 92 7.82 -19.53 -23.96
CA ILE A 92 6.61 -19.09 -23.25
C ILE A 92 6.91 -18.79 -21.77
N VAL A 93 7.30 -19.79 -20.98
CA VAL A 93 7.42 -19.69 -19.51
C VAL A 93 8.74 -19.09 -19.01
N GLY A 94 9.73 -18.87 -19.87
CA GLY A 94 11.00 -18.27 -19.48
C GLY A 94 11.83 -19.14 -18.53
N GLU A 95 12.34 -18.54 -17.47
CA GLU A 95 13.03 -19.21 -16.36
C GLU A 95 12.11 -19.36 -15.11
N THR A 96 10.80 -19.09 -15.25
CA THR A 96 9.84 -18.95 -14.12
C THR A 96 9.82 -20.15 -13.17
N LEU A 97 10.00 -21.38 -13.66
CA LEU A 97 10.00 -22.57 -12.81
C LEU A 97 11.21 -22.61 -11.85
N GLU A 98 12.42 -22.22 -12.31
CA GLU A 98 13.58 -22.11 -11.42
C GLU A 98 13.47 -20.88 -10.50
N PHE A 99 12.83 -19.80 -10.95
CA PHE A 99 12.59 -18.62 -10.11
C PHE A 99 11.65 -18.93 -8.93
N LEU A 100 10.51 -19.58 -9.17
CA LEU A 100 9.52 -19.87 -8.13
C LEU A 100 9.94 -21.06 -7.24
N PHE A 101 10.32 -22.20 -7.85
CA PHE A 101 10.58 -23.44 -7.10
C PHE A 101 12.06 -23.63 -6.71
N GLY A 102 12.99 -22.94 -7.39
CA GLY A 102 14.42 -22.98 -7.10
C GLY A 102 14.91 -21.94 -6.09
N LYS A 103 13.98 -21.25 -5.43
CA LYS A 103 14.12 -20.07 -4.54
C LYS A 103 14.65 -18.80 -5.24
N PRO A 104 13.93 -17.66 -5.18
CA PRO A 104 14.34 -16.41 -5.84
C PRO A 104 15.74 -15.91 -5.47
N GLU A 105 16.15 -16.02 -4.20
CA GLU A 105 17.47 -15.58 -3.75
C GLU A 105 18.61 -16.41 -4.35
N ILE A 106 18.41 -17.73 -4.46
CA ILE A 106 19.37 -18.65 -5.08
C ILE A 106 19.39 -18.43 -6.60
N PHE A 107 18.21 -18.27 -7.22
CA PHE A 107 18.07 -17.93 -8.63
C PHE A 107 18.84 -16.66 -8.99
N VAL A 108 18.60 -15.56 -8.26
CA VAL A 108 19.23 -14.26 -8.51
C VAL A 108 20.74 -14.32 -8.22
N SER A 109 21.18 -14.94 -7.11
CA SER A 109 22.62 -15.09 -6.80
C SER A 109 23.37 -15.87 -7.89
N LYS A 110 22.78 -16.94 -8.43
CA LYS A 110 23.35 -17.69 -9.58
C LYS A 110 23.47 -16.81 -10.83
N ARG A 111 22.47 -15.99 -11.15
CA ARG A 111 22.49 -15.11 -12.33
C ARG A 111 23.45 -13.93 -12.16
N MET A 112 23.55 -13.33 -10.97
CA MET A 112 24.55 -12.31 -10.65
C MET A 112 25.98 -12.82 -10.90
N LYS A 113 26.29 -14.02 -10.37
CA LYS A 113 27.61 -14.68 -10.55
C LYS A 113 27.90 -15.12 -11.99
N ARG A 114 26.87 -15.34 -12.82
CA ARG A 114 27.01 -15.86 -14.20
C ARG A 114 27.02 -14.77 -15.27
N TYR A 115 26.35 -13.64 -15.05
CA TYR A 115 26.07 -12.65 -16.09
C TYR A 115 26.56 -11.23 -15.75
N SER A 116 26.14 -10.68 -14.60
CA SER A 116 26.63 -9.39 -14.07
C SER A 116 26.09 -9.18 -12.64
N PRO A 117 26.91 -8.63 -11.72
CA PRO A 117 26.46 -8.32 -10.37
C PRO A 117 25.49 -7.12 -10.29
N GLU A 118 25.34 -6.33 -11.37
CA GLU A 118 24.48 -5.13 -11.38
C GLU A 118 23.12 -5.36 -12.05
N ILE A 119 23.08 -6.06 -13.19
CA ILE A 119 21.85 -6.25 -13.96
C ILE A 119 21.91 -7.47 -14.90
N PHE A 120 20.82 -8.22 -15.01
CA PHE A 120 20.66 -9.26 -16.05
C PHE A 120 19.26 -9.31 -16.67
N LYS A 121 19.14 -9.83 -17.90
CA LYS A 121 17.86 -10.08 -18.59
C LYS A 121 17.37 -11.52 -18.39
N THR A 122 16.09 -11.67 -18.16
CA THR A 122 15.40 -12.96 -18.04
C THR A 122 13.93 -12.85 -18.46
N LYS A 123 13.18 -13.95 -18.38
CA LYS A 123 11.73 -13.97 -18.46
C LYS A 123 11.15 -14.66 -17.21
N ILE A 124 10.35 -13.93 -16.44
CA ILE A 124 9.71 -14.37 -15.20
C ILE A 124 8.21 -14.11 -15.31
N LEU A 125 7.38 -15.08 -14.93
CA LEU A 125 5.91 -15.01 -14.98
C LEU A 125 5.36 -14.63 -16.38
N GLY A 126 6.06 -15.12 -17.42
CA GLY A 126 5.79 -14.83 -18.84
C GLY A 126 6.42 -13.53 -19.37
N GLU A 127 6.84 -12.64 -18.49
CA GLU A 127 7.22 -11.26 -18.80
C GLU A 127 8.72 -11.07 -19.02
N LYS A 128 9.09 -10.31 -20.08
CA LYS A 128 10.50 -9.90 -20.30
C LYS A 128 10.93 -9.00 -19.16
N THR A 129 11.93 -9.44 -18.39
CA THR A 129 12.29 -8.85 -17.10
C THR A 129 13.79 -8.51 -17.07
N ALA A 130 14.12 -7.29 -16.65
CA ALA A 130 15.46 -6.93 -16.20
C ALA A 130 15.51 -7.04 -14.66
N VAL A 131 16.44 -7.83 -14.12
CA VAL A 131 16.67 -7.91 -12.68
C VAL A 131 17.79 -6.93 -12.32
N ILE A 132 17.47 -5.91 -11.55
CA ILE A 132 18.39 -4.87 -11.09
C ILE A 132 18.85 -5.20 -9.67
N CYS A 133 20.16 -5.16 -9.43
CA CYS A 133 20.81 -5.73 -8.26
C CYS A 133 21.60 -4.68 -7.45
N GLY A 134 21.81 -4.95 -6.15
CA GLY A 134 22.69 -4.18 -5.28
C GLY A 134 22.16 -2.80 -4.85
N PRO A 135 22.89 -2.08 -3.98
CA PRO A 135 22.43 -0.81 -3.41
C PRO A 135 22.30 0.29 -4.48
N ASN A 136 23.17 0.29 -5.50
CA ASN A 136 23.04 1.19 -6.65
C ASN A 136 21.76 0.92 -7.45
N GLY A 137 21.38 -0.35 -7.62
CA GLY A 137 20.16 -0.76 -8.29
C GLY A 137 18.90 -0.37 -7.51
N HIS A 138 18.88 -0.68 -6.21
CA HIS A 138 17.84 -0.22 -5.28
C HIS A 138 17.69 1.31 -5.32
N LYS A 139 18.80 2.05 -5.18
CA LYS A 139 18.84 3.52 -5.26
C LYS A 139 18.26 4.04 -6.57
N PHE A 140 18.65 3.44 -7.70
CA PHE A 140 18.17 3.84 -9.03
C PHE A 140 16.66 3.64 -9.18
N LEU A 141 16.14 2.46 -8.81
CA LEU A 141 14.72 2.14 -8.91
C LEU A 141 13.87 3.03 -7.98
N PHE A 142 14.23 3.12 -6.70
CA PHE A 142 13.47 3.92 -5.73
C PHE A 142 13.56 5.44 -5.96
N SER A 143 14.63 5.93 -6.60
CA SER A 143 14.78 7.36 -6.92
C SER A 143 14.05 7.78 -8.20
N ASN A 144 13.87 6.85 -9.15
CA ASN A 144 13.27 7.12 -10.47
C ASN A 144 11.90 6.41 -10.68
N GLU A 145 11.30 5.88 -9.62
CA GLU A 145 9.87 5.61 -9.52
C GLU A 145 9.06 6.81 -10.06
N GLN A 146 8.01 6.56 -10.84
CA GLN A 146 7.21 7.56 -11.59
C GLN A 146 7.95 8.34 -12.70
N LYS A 147 9.29 8.27 -12.80
CA LYS A 147 10.09 8.82 -13.91
C LYS A 147 10.36 7.79 -15.01
N TYR A 148 10.93 6.64 -14.65
CA TYR A 148 11.19 5.52 -15.57
C TYR A 148 10.27 4.32 -15.29
N PHE A 149 9.66 4.26 -14.11
CA PHE A 149 8.97 3.09 -13.59
C PHE A 149 7.54 3.38 -13.12
N THR A 150 6.64 2.42 -13.32
CA THR A 150 5.40 2.30 -12.54
C THR A 150 5.36 0.96 -11.82
N ALA A 151 4.48 0.82 -10.82
CA ALA A 151 4.27 -0.43 -10.10
C ALA A 151 3.64 -1.48 -11.02
N PHE A 152 4.27 -2.65 -11.16
CA PHE A 152 3.71 -3.79 -11.88
C PHE A 152 3.25 -4.87 -10.89
N ARG A 153 2.04 -5.40 -11.11
CA ARG A 153 1.53 -6.60 -10.44
C ARG A 153 1.60 -7.76 -11.44
N PRO A 154 2.07 -8.95 -11.07
CA PRO A 154 1.94 -10.15 -11.91
C PRO A 154 0.51 -10.36 -12.40
N HIS A 155 0.34 -10.91 -13.60
CA HIS A 155 -0.98 -11.16 -14.21
C HIS A 155 -1.88 -12.07 -13.37
N SER A 156 -1.30 -12.96 -12.57
CA SER A 156 -1.97 -13.77 -11.54
C SER A 156 -2.65 -12.87 -10.50
N MET A 157 -1.87 -11.98 -9.87
CA MET A 157 -2.35 -10.98 -8.91
C MET A 157 -3.39 -10.03 -9.55
N GLN A 158 -3.21 -9.62 -10.81
CA GLN A 158 -4.20 -8.78 -11.53
C GLN A 158 -5.55 -9.49 -11.76
N LYS A 159 -5.57 -10.83 -11.85
CA LYS A 159 -6.83 -11.59 -11.98
C LYS A 159 -7.56 -11.80 -10.65
N MET A 160 -6.85 -11.78 -9.51
CA MET A 160 -7.47 -11.82 -8.18
C MET A 160 -7.94 -10.44 -7.70
N PHE A 161 -7.27 -9.35 -8.11
CA PHE A 161 -7.59 -7.97 -7.72
C PHE A 161 -7.89 -7.09 -8.96
N LEU A 162 -9.16 -6.78 -9.18
CA LEU A 162 -9.73 -6.23 -10.42
C LEU A 162 -9.42 -4.74 -10.69
N ALA A 163 -8.67 -4.05 -9.82
CA ALA A 163 -8.54 -2.58 -9.82
C ALA A 163 -7.12 -2.04 -10.17
N GLN A 164 -7.07 -0.95 -10.94
CA GLN A 164 -5.86 -0.23 -11.39
C GLN A 164 -5.95 1.31 -11.13
N PRO A 165 -4.82 2.09 -11.11
CA PRO A 165 -4.79 3.51 -10.71
C PRO A 165 -4.84 4.55 -11.86
N ALA A 166 -5.08 5.84 -11.53
CA ALA A 166 -5.46 6.95 -12.45
C ALA A 166 -4.39 8.07 -12.67
N ARG A 167 -4.80 9.26 -13.21
CA ARG A 167 -3.98 10.46 -13.57
C ARG A 167 -4.74 11.79 -13.29
N ASP A 168 -4.06 12.97 -13.26
CA ASP A 168 -4.48 14.09 -12.37
C ASP A 168 -4.09 15.60 -12.74
N GLU A 169 -4.31 16.18 -13.94
CA GLU A 169 -3.63 17.48 -14.28
C GLU A 169 -4.26 18.81 -13.79
N GLU A 170 -5.51 18.84 -13.32
CA GLU A 170 -6.37 20.05 -13.41
C GLU A 170 -6.28 21.05 -12.22
N ALA A 171 -5.60 20.70 -11.12
CA ALA A 171 -5.79 21.31 -9.79
C ALA A 171 -5.05 22.65 -9.50
N LYS A 172 -4.64 23.43 -10.51
CA LYS A 172 -3.65 24.53 -10.32
C LYS A 172 -4.16 25.91 -9.91
N VAL A 173 -5.28 26.40 -10.46
CA VAL A 173 -5.65 27.83 -10.36
C VAL A 173 -6.31 28.19 -9.01
N LEU A 174 -6.13 27.34 -8.01
CA LEU A 174 -6.91 27.25 -6.79
C LEU A 174 -6.27 27.95 -5.57
N ARG A 175 -5.06 28.53 -5.72
CA ARG A 175 -4.14 28.81 -4.61
C ARG A 175 -3.40 30.16 -4.69
N SER A 176 -4.11 31.27 -4.91
CA SER A 176 -3.53 32.61 -4.78
C SER A 176 -3.46 33.07 -3.29
N PRO A 177 -2.50 33.93 -2.90
CA PRO A 177 -2.20 34.15 -1.48
C PRO A 177 -2.96 35.33 -0.85
N GLY A 178 -3.74 35.05 0.19
CA GLY A 178 -4.36 36.08 1.04
C GLY A 178 -5.25 35.50 2.13
N PHE A 179 -6.21 34.65 1.74
CA PHE A 179 -7.24 34.10 2.63
C PHE A 179 -6.72 33.01 3.60
N LEU A 180 -5.75 32.20 3.17
CA LEU A 180 -5.16 31.13 4.00
C LEU A 180 -3.96 31.60 4.84
N LYS A 181 -3.84 32.91 5.09
CA LYS A 181 -2.83 33.47 6.00
C LYS A 181 -3.29 33.33 7.47
N PRO A 182 -2.38 33.16 8.45
CA PRO A 182 -2.73 33.08 9.87
C PRO A 182 -3.65 34.24 10.31
N GLU A 183 -3.35 35.47 9.93
CA GLU A 183 -4.07 36.68 10.34
C GLU A 183 -5.49 36.79 9.75
N ALA A 184 -5.78 36.01 8.70
CA ALA A 184 -7.12 35.83 8.14
C ALA A 184 -7.84 34.67 8.84
N LEU A 185 -7.17 33.53 9.03
CA LEU A 185 -7.72 32.35 9.73
C LEU A 185 -8.15 32.67 11.16
N VAL A 186 -7.39 33.50 11.90
CA VAL A 186 -7.75 33.99 13.25
C VAL A 186 -9.18 34.56 13.30
N ARG A 187 -9.60 35.28 12.25
CA ARG A 187 -10.93 35.94 12.18
C ARG A 187 -12.08 34.94 12.04
N TYR A 188 -11.79 33.73 11.56
CA TYR A 188 -12.78 32.68 11.37
C TYR A 188 -12.82 31.67 12.51
N LEU A 189 -11.85 31.64 13.45
CA LEU A 189 -11.81 30.65 14.53
C LEU A 189 -13.10 30.62 15.37
N GLY A 190 -13.57 31.77 15.85
CA GLY A 190 -14.83 31.84 16.61
C GLY A 190 -16.06 31.45 15.79
N VAL A 191 -16.01 31.59 14.46
CA VAL A 191 -17.08 31.15 13.54
C VAL A 191 -17.01 29.63 13.32
N MET A 192 -15.81 29.07 13.18
CA MET A 192 -15.58 27.62 13.11
C MET A 192 -16.05 26.92 14.39
N ASP A 193 -15.69 27.47 15.54
CA ASP A 193 -16.05 26.98 16.87
C ASP A 193 -17.59 27.05 17.08
N SER A 194 -18.20 28.21 16.84
CA SER A 194 -19.66 28.41 16.90
C SER A 194 -20.44 27.43 16.01
N ILE A 195 -20.06 27.28 14.73
CA ILE A 195 -20.72 26.33 13.80
C ILE A 195 -20.51 24.88 14.27
N THR A 196 -19.34 24.55 14.82
CA THR A 196 -19.06 23.22 15.37
C THR A 196 -19.93 22.94 16.60
N GLN A 197 -20.04 23.88 17.54
CA GLN A 197 -20.89 23.76 18.73
C GLN A 197 -22.38 23.60 18.37
N VAL A 198 -22.89 24.35 17.39
CA VAL A 198 -24.26 24.19 16.88
C VAL A 198 -24.47 22.81 16.28
N GLN A 199 -23.52 22.29 15.49
CA GLN A 199 -23.57 20.93 14.94
C GLN A 199 -23.50 19.85 16.03
N MET A 200 -22.63 19.99 17.04
CA MET A 200 -22.58 19.08 18.19
C MET A 200 -23.94 19.06 18.92
N LYS A 201 -24.49 20.23 19.25
CA LYS A 201 -25.76 20.33 19.95
C LYS A 201 -26.96 19.79 19.17
N ALA A 202 -27.01 20.02 17.86
CA ALA A 202 -28.13 19.58 17.03
C ALA A 202 -28.13 18.07 16.74
N TYR A 203 -26.95 17.43 16.69
CA TYR A 203 -26.84 16.06 16.18
C TYR A 203 -26.14 15.06 17.10
N TRP A 204 -25.40 15.51 18.13
CA TRP A 204 -24.56 14.70 19.03
C TRP A 204 -24.99 14.74 20.51
N GLU A 205 -25.35 15.92 21.04
CA GLU A 205 -25.79 16.04 22.44
C GLU A 205 -27.07 15.22 22.70
N GLY A 206 -27.12 14.53 23.85
CA GLY A 206 -28.29 13.74 24.25
C GLY A 206 -28.48 12.42 23.48
N LYS A 207 -27.47 11.95 22.76
CA LYS A 207 -27.46 10.63 22.11
C LYS A 207 -26.29 9.78 22.59
N ASP A 208 -26.56 8.49 22.81
CA ASP A 208 -25.53 7.54 23.22
C ASP A 208 -24.66 7.05 22.04
N GLU A 209 -25.19 7.07 20.81
CA GLU A 209 -24.50 6.67 19.58
C GLU A 209 -24.79 7.63 18.40
N VAL A 210 -23.77 7.95 17.58
CA VAL A 210 -23.87 8.88 16.43
C VAL A 210 -22.86 8.65 15.30
N GLU A 211 -23.33 8.89 14.07
CA GLU A 211 -22.59 8.73 12.82
C GLU A 211 -21.63 9.89 12.52
N VAL A 212 -20.36 9.70 12.89
CA VAL A 212 -19.29 10.71 12.78
C VAL A 212 -19.13 11.29 11.36
N TYR A 213 -19.20 10.48 10.28
CA TYR A 213 -18.83 10.93 8.93
C TYR A 213 -19.89 11.75 8.19
N PRO A 214 -21.19 11.37 8.12
CA PRO A 214 -22.22 12.24 7.56
C PRO A 214 -22.28 13.60 8.27
N LEU A 215 -22.12 13.60 9.60
CA LEU A 215 -22.11 14.82 10.42
C LEU A 215 -20.86 15.66 10.18
N THR A 216 -19.66 15.06 10.06
CA THR A 216 -18.43 15.81 9.73
C THR A 216 -18.35 16.25 8.26
N LYS A 217 -18.91 15.51 7.30
CA LYS A 217 -19.13 15.99 5.91
C LYS A 217 -20.05 17.21 5.88
N THR A 218 -21.16 17.14 6.60
CA THR A 218 -22.12 18.26 6.70
C THR A 218 -21.47 19.47 7.37
N LEU A 219 -20.71 19.26 8.45
CA LEU A 219 -19.94 20.30 9.12
C LEU A 219 -18.90 20.94 8.18
N THR A 220 -18.05 20.16 7.49
CA THR A 220 -17.01 20.78 6.65
C THR A 220 -17.51 21.33 5.33
N LEU A 221 -18.62 20.84 4.76
CA LEU A 221 -19.26 21.55 3.65
C LEU A 221 -19.97 22.80 4.15
N GLY A 222 -20.60 22.79 5.33
CA GLY A 222 -21.15 24.00 5.94
C GLY A 222 -20.06 25.06 6.17
N LEU A 223 -18.92 24.67 6.73
CA LEU A 223 -17.74 25.52 6.89
C LEU A 223 -17.17 25.98 5.53
N ALA A 224 -17.01 25.08 4.55
CA ALA A 224 -16.50 25.43 3.23
C ALA A 224 -17.45 26.37 2.47
N CYS A 225 -18.77 26.14 2.51
CA CYS A 225 -19.77 27.06 1.98
C CYS A 225 -19.74 28.41 2.72
N LYS A 226 -19.55 28.44 4.05
CA LYS A 226 -19.48 29.70 4.80
C LYS A 226 -18.21 30.50 4.50
N PHE A 227 -17.06 29.85 4.36
CA PHE A 227 -15.79 30.52 4.09
C PHE A 227 -15.54 30.81 2.60
N PHE A 228 -16.03 29.96 1.70
CA PHE A 228 -15.78 30.09 0.27
C PHE A 228 -16.94 30.80 -0.46
N LEU A 229 -18.20 30.58 -0.06
CA LEU A 229 -19.39 31.21 -0.68
C LEU A 229 -20.11 32.23 0.23
N GLY A 230 -19.80 32.29 1.52
CA GLY A 230 -20.52 33.10 2.51
C GLY A 230 -21.88 32.53 2.95
N ILE A 231 -22.25 31.33 2.49
CA ILE A 231 -23.58 30.70 2.69
C ILE A 231 -23.58 29.84 3.97
N ASP A 232 -24.62 30.00 4.79
CA ASP A 232 -24.95 29.19 5.97
C ASP A 232 -26.33 28.51 5.91
N GLU A 233 -27.14 28.78 4.88
CA GLU A 233 -28.47 28.17 4.66
C GLU A 233 -28.43 26.62 4.58
N PRO A 234 -28.97 25.88 5.58
CA PRO A 234 -28.80 24.43 5.65
C PRO A 234 -29.38 23.68 4.45
N ASP A 235 -30.59 24.03 4.00
CA ASP A 235 -31.25 23.36 2.86
C ASP A 235 -30.51 23.60 1.54
N ARG A 236 -29.88 24.77 1.38
CA ARG A 236 -29.09 25.10 0.18
C ARG A 236 -27.75 24.38 0.20
N ILE A 237 -27.10 24.32 1.36
CA ILE A 237 -25.89 23.52 1.58
C ILE A 237 -26.19 22.03 1.34
N ALA A 238 -27.33 21.50 1.80
CA ALA A 238 -27.72 20.10 1.56
C ALA A 238 -27.90 19.77 0.06
N ARG A 239 -28.49 20.69 -0.73
CA ARG A 239 -28.54 20.55 -2.20
C ARG A 239 -27.15 20.59 -2.84
N PHE A 240 -26.25 21.41 -2.30
CA PHE A 240 -24.84 21.38 -2.68
C PHE A 240 -24.17 20.05 -2.29
N VAL A 241 -24.43 19.44 -1.12
CA VAL A 241 -23.83 18.13 -0.73
C VAL A 241 -24.05 17.09 -1.83
N SER A 242 -25.30 16.84 -2.24
CA SER A 242 -25.60 15.75 -3.19
C SER A 242 -24.93 15.96 -4.55
N ASN A 243 -24.99 17.18 -5.10
CA ASN A 243 -24.34 17.49 -6.37
C ASN A 243 -22.82 17.62 -6.26
N PHE A 244 -22.27 17.99 -5.08
CA PHE A 244 -20.83 17.90 -4.84
C PHE A 244 -20.39 16.46 -4.65
N ASP A 245 -21.13 15.55 -4.00
CA ASP A 245 -20.76 14.13 -3.97
C ASP A 245 -20.93 13.45 -5.33
N ASP A 246 -21.96 13.80 -6.12
CA ASP A 246 -22.04 13.42 -7.54
C ASP A 246 -21.08 14.25 -8.44
N VAL A 247 -20.31 15.16 -7.82
CA VAL A 247 -19.04 15.74 -8.31
C VAL A 247 -17.87 15.37 -7.36
N THR A 248 -17.91 14.20 -6.69
CA THR A 248 -16.79 13.62 -5.90
C THR A 248 -16.20 12.28 -6.45
N VAL A 249 -16.74 11.04 -6.55
CA VAL A 249 -16.06 9.94 -7.36
C VAL A 249 -16.25 10.03 -8.89
N GLY A 250 -15.29 10.58 -9.63
CA GLY A 250 -15.30 10.36 -11.08
C GLY A 250 -14.43 11.25 -11.96
N MET A 251 -13.71 12.23 -11.41
CA MET A 251 -12.52 12.77 -12.07
C MET A 251 -11.44 11.67 -12.17
N HIS A 252 -11.58 10.60 -11.37
CA HIS A 252 -10.89 9.31 -11.52
C HIS A 252 -11.71 8.24 -12.27
N SER A 253 -12.83 8.59 -12.93
CA SER A 253 -13.59 7.65 -13.78
C SER A 253 -13.18 7.75 -15.26
N LEU A 254 -13.47 6.70 -16.04
CA LEU A 254 -13.15 6.67 -17.45
C LEU A 254 -13.97 7.70 -18.24
N ILE A 255 -13.29 8.49 -19.09
CA ILE A 255 -13.87 9.54 -19.94
C ILE A 255 -14.73 8.90 -21.05
N LEU A 256 -15.93 8.46 -20.68
CA LEU A 256 -16.91 7.78 -21.52
C LEU A 256 -18.26 8.49 -21.38
N ASN A 257 -18.43 9.55 -22.15
CA ASN A 257 -19.57 10.47 -22.03
C ASN A 257 -20.80 9.99 -22.82
N PHE A 258 -21.44 8.91 -22.36
CA PHE A 258 -22.73 8.45 -22.88
C PHE A 258 -23.75 8.21 -21.75
N PRO A 259 -25.07 8.35 -22.00
CA PRO A 259 -26.09 8.28 -20.96
C PRO A 259 -25.99 7.04 -20.07
N GLY A 260 -26.09 7.25 -18.76
CA GLY A 260 -26.02 6.19 -17.73
C GLY A 260 -24.63 5.94 -17.15
N THR A 261 -23.53 6.39 -17.78
CA THR A 261 -22.18 6.25 -17.19
C THR A 261 -21.96 7.20 -16.01
N THR A 262 -20.96 6.90 -15.17
CA THR A 262 -20.46 7.85 -14.15
C THR A 262 -20.03 9.15 -14.78
N PHE A 263 -19.18 9.13 -15.81
CA PHE A 263 -18.65 10.36 -16.42
C PHE A 263 -19.75 11.22 -17.07
N TYR A 264 -20.84 10.61 -17.52
CA TYR A 264 -22.03 11.33 -17.96
C TYR A 264 -22.81 11.95 -16.78
N LYS A 265 -23.10 11.19 -15.71
CA LYS A 265 -23.76 11.72 -14.49
C LYS A 265 -22.95 12.86 -13.87
N ALA A 266 -21.65 12.64 -13.71
CA ALA A 266 -20.63 13.59 -13.31
C ALA A 266 -20.68 14.89 -14.11
N THR A 267 -20.70 14.79 -15.45
CA THR A 267 -20.80 15.96 -16.33
C THR A 267 -22.11 16.70 -16.07
N LYS A 268 -23.23 15.99 -15.88
CA LYS A 268 -24.53 16.62 -15.55
C LYS A 268 -24.57 17.27 -14.17
N ALA A 269 -23.97 16.65 -13.15
CA ALA A 269 -23.86 17.22 -11.81
C ALA A 269 -22.91 18.44 -11.79
N ALA A 270 -21.80 18.39 -12.53
CA ALA A 270 -20.92 19.55 -12.73
C ALA A 270 -21.62 20.67 -13.50
N ASP A 271 -22.44 20.35 -14.51
CA ASP A 271 -23.28 21.32 -15.22
C ASP A 271 -24.39 21.90 -14.34
N GLU A 272 -24.85 21.18 -13.30
CA GLU A 272 -25.79 21.66 -12.27
C GLU A 272 -25.09 22.59 -11.28
N LEU A 273 -23.94 22.17 -10.72
CA LEU A 273 -23.11 23.02 -9.86
C LEU A 273 -22.67 24.31 -10.57
N ARG A 274 -22.30 24.23 -11.85
CA ARG A 274 -21.99 25.42 -12.68
C ARG A 274 -23.17 26.37 -12.85
N ARG A 275 -24.42 25.90 -12.75
CA ARG A 275 -25.62 26.75 -12.81
C ARG A 275 -25.89 27.38 -11.44
N GLU A 276 -25.93 26.57 -10.38
CA GLU A 276 -26.12 27.07 -9.01
C GLU A 276 -25.01 28.06 -8.59
N LEU A 277 -23.74 27.76 -8.87
CA LEU A 277 -22.63 28.66 -8.54
C LEU A 277 -22.66 29.96 -9.34
N LYS A 278 -23.22 29.98 -10.57
CA LYS A 278 -23.47 31.23 -11.30
C LYS A 278 -24.57 32.07 -10.65
N ILE A 279 -25.62 31.43 -10.13
CA ILE A 279 -26.67 32.12 -9.35
C ILE A 279 -26.04 32.75 -8.09
N VAL A 280 -25.25 31.98 -7.33
CA VAL A 280 -24.52 32.50 -6.14
C VAL A 280 -23.54 33.62 -6.52
N ILE A 281 -22.86 33.57 -7.67
CA ILE A 281 -22.01 34.66 -8.17
C ILE A 281 -22.82 35.94 -8.40
N GLN A 282 -24.02 35.85 -9.00
CA GLN A 282 -24.87 37.02 -9.25
C GLN A 282 -25.45 37.60 -7.96
N GLU A 283 -25.93 36.75 -7.05
CA GLU A 283 -26.36 37.15 -5.70
C GLU A 283 -25.23 37.88 -4.95
N LYS A 284 -24.01 37.34 -4.99
CA LYS A 284 -22.85 37.96 -4.34
C LYS A 284 -22.47 39.30 -4.97
N LYS A 285 -22.53 39.42 -6.30
CA LYS A 285 -22.33 40.69 -7.02
C LYS A 285 -23.35 41.75 -6.59
N ALA A 286 -24.64 41.39 -6.54
CA ALA A 286 -25.70 42.30 -6.12
C ALA A 286 -25.54 42.74 -4.65
N ALA A 287 -25.18 41.81 -3.76
CA ALA A 287 -24.92 42.13 -2.35
C ALA A 287 -23.72 43.08 -2.17
N MET A 288 -22.59 42.82 -2.84
CA MET A 288 -21.41 43.71 -2.78
C MET A 288 -21.69 45.09 -3.41
N ALA A 289 -22.45 45.15 -4.51
CA ALA A 289 -22.90 46.41 -5.09
C ALA A 289 -23.84 47.20 -4.15
N SER A 290 -24.53 46.49 -3.24
CA SER A 290 -25.37 47.06 -2.18
C SER A 290 -24.57 47.38 -0.89
N GLY A 291 -23.24 47.31 -0.91
CA GLY A 291 -22.37 47.65 0.21
C GLY A 291 -22.08 46.52 1.20
N ALA A 292 -22.46 45.26 0.91
CA ALA A 292 -22.13 44.13 1.77
C ALA A 292 -20.61 43.89 1.85
N PRO A 293 -20.04 43.65 3.06
CA PRO A 293 -18.60 43.52 3.24
C PRO A 293 -18.04 42.20 2.71
N MET A 294 -16.87 42.25 2.07
CA MET A 294 -16.21 41.09 1.46
C MET A 294 -15.56 40.20 2.53
N HIS A 295 -16.15 39.04 2.82
CA HIS A 295 -15.74 38.13 3.89
C HIS A 295 -15.63 36.65 3.47
N ASP A 296 -15.73 36.34 2.18
CA ASP A 296 -15.62 34.97 1.63
C ASP A 296 -14.75 34.94 0.35
N ILE A 297 -14.23 33.75 0.01
CA ILE A 297 -13.32 33.60 -1.16
C ILE A 297 -14.02 34.00 -2.47
N LEU A 298 -15.31 33.69 -2.63
CA LEU A 298 -16.05 34.02 -3.85
C LEU A 298 -16.13 35.54 -4.08
N SER A 299 -16.40 36.33 -3.03
CA SER A 299 -16.33 37.80 -3.08
C SER A 299 -14.98 38.26 -3.63
N HIS A 300 -13.90 37.72 -3.08
CA HIS A 300 -12.53 38.02 -3.53
C HIS A 300 -12.26 37.55 -4.96
N MET A 301 -12.77 36.39 -5.40
CA MET A 301 -12.62 35.90 -6.78
C MET A 301 -13.43 36.69 -7.81
N ILE A 302 -14.54 37.31 -7.39
CA ILE A 302 -15.37 38.17 -8.24
C ILE A 302 -14.70 39.54 -8.43
N VAL A 303 -14.18 40.15 -7.37
CA VAL A 303 -13.49 41.46 -7.47
C VAL A 303 -12.03 41.33 -7.93
N ALA A 304 -11.46 40.13 -7.91
CA ALA A 304 -10.12 39.89 -8.46
C ALA A 304 -10.09 40.22 -9.96
N SER A 305 -9.10 41.02 -10.33
CA SER A 305 -8.70 41.29 -11.70
C SER A 305 -7.28 40.81 -11.94
N ASP A 306 -6.95 40.55 -13.20
CA ASP A 306 -5.56 40.36 -13.63
C ASP A 306 -4.80 41.71 -13.64
N PRO A 307 -3.47 41.72 -13.88
CA PRO A 307 -2.68 42.97 -13.93
C PRO A 307 -3.08 43.95 -15.04
N THR A 308 -4.03 43.62 -15.92
CA THR A 308 -4.61 44.52 -16.93
C THR A 308 -5.95 45.11 -16.51
N GLY A 309 -6.43 44.79 -15.30
CA GLY A 309 -7.73 45.22 -14.78
C GLY A 309 -8.91 44.35 -15.22
N LYS A 310 -8.68 43.25 -15.93
CA LYS A 310 -9.74 42.38 -16.42
C LYS A 310 -10.19 41.39 -15.33
N HIS A 311 -11.48 41.41 -15.01
CA HIS A 311 -12.10 40.47 -14.08
C HIS A 311 -12.29 39.08 -14.69
N MET A 312 -12.30 38.06 -13.82
CA MET A 312 -12.46 36.67 -14.22
C MET A 312 -13.89 36.39 -14.76
N PRO A 313 -14.05 35.71 -15.91
CA PRO A 313 -15.36 35.31 -16.42
C PRO A 313 -16.13 34.43 -15.42
N GLU A 314 -17.45 34.61 -15.30
CA GLU A 314 -18.24 33.94 -14.26
C GLU A 314 -18.25 32.41 -14.36
N ALA A 315 -18.15 31.85 -15.57
CA ALA A 315 -17.97 30.40 -15.74
C ALA A 315 -16.62 29.93 -15.16
N GLU A 316 -15.55 30.71 -15.35
CA GLU A 316 -14.21 30.42 -14.84
C GLU A 316 -14.12 30.65 -13.32
N VAL A 317 -14.86 31.61 -12.76
CA VAL A 317 -15.08 31.76 -11.32
C VAL A 317 -15.83 30.54 -10.77
N ALA A 318 -16.91 30.10 -11.44
CA ALA A 318 -17.71 28.95 -11.04
C ALA A 318 -16.91 27.64 -11.04
N ASP A 319 -16.17 27.32 -12.11
CA ASP A 319 -15.34 26.11 -12.16
C ASP A 319 -14.24 26.10 -11.09
N LYS A 320 -13.64 27.26 -10.77
CA LYS A 320 -12.61 27.37 -9.72
C LYS A 320 -13.18 27.32 -8.30
N ILE A 321 -14.31 27.96 -8.02
CA ILE A 321 -14.94 27.88 -6.69
C ILE A 321 -15.52 26.48 -6.44
N MET A 322 -16.02 25.80 -7.49
CA MET A 322 -16.37 24.38 -7.47
C MET A 322 -15.16 23.51 -7.09
N GLY A 323 -14.01 23.73 -7.74
CA GLY A 323 -12.75 23.06 -7.37
C GLY A 323 -12.33 23.32 -5.92
N LEU A 324 -12.47 24.55 -5.42
CA LEU A 324 -12.18 24.92 -4.02
C LEU A 324 -13.06 24.14 -3.04
N LEU A 325 -14.38 24.12 -3.27
CA LEU A 325 -15.35 23.44 -2.41
C LEU A 325 -15.10 21.93 -2.37
N THR A 326 -14.93 21.29 -3.53
CA THR A 326 -14.63 19.86 -3.64
C THR A 326 -13.32 19.50 -2.91
N ALA A 327 -12.28 20.32 -3.06
CA ALA A 327 -10.98 20.11 -2.41
C ALA A 327 -10.94 20.51 -0.92
N GLY A 328 -11.85 21.36 -0.45
CA GLY A 328 -11.88 21.84 0.94
C GLY A 328 -12.77 21.02 1.86
N TYR A 329 -13.95 20.59 1.41
CA TYR A 329 -14.92 19.92 2.28
C TYR A 329 -14.53 18.45 2.55
N SER A 330 -14.34 17.68 1.47
CA SER A 330 -14.13 16.22 1.51
C SER A 330 -12.86 15.85 2.29
N THR A 331 -11.85 16.71 2.13
CA THR A 331 -10.52 16.53 2.69
C THR A 331 -10.52 16.76 4.20
N VAL A 332 -11.07 17.88 4.66
CA VAL A 332 -11.12 18.21 6.09
C VAL A 332 -12.11 17.28 6.81
N ALA A 333 -13.25 16.89 6.20
CA ALA A 333 -14.18 15.94 6.80
C ALA A 333 -13.45 14.64 7.14
N THR A 334 -12.78 14.07 6.15
CA THR A 334 -11.98 12.84 6.28
C THR A 334 -10.97 12.97 7.43
N ALA A 335 -10.19 14.05 7.48
CA ALA A 335 -9.21 14.28 8.56
C ALA A 335 -9.88 14.40 9.95
N MET A 336 -11.03 15.09 10.06
CA MET A 336 -11.77 15.25 11.32
C MET A 336 -12.43 13.94 11.79
N THR A 337 -13.11 13.22 10.89
CA THR A 337 -13.71 11.92 11.21
C THR A 337 -12.64 10.97 11.72
N PHE A 338 -11.51 10.86 11.02
CA PHE A 338 -10.39 10.04 11.44
C PHE A 338 -9.76 10.53 12.74
N PHE A 339 -9.66 11.84 12.98
CA PHE A 339 -9.22 12.33 14.27
C PHE A 339 -10.15 11.87 15.38
N MET A 340 -11.46 12.16 15.33
CA MET A 340 -12.46 11.77 16.34
C MET A 340 -12.47 10.27 16.61
N LYS A 341 -12.65 9.49 15.54
CA LYS A 341 -12.56 8.03 15.49
C LYS A 341 -11.38 7.52 16.31
N TYR A 342 -10.18 7.91 15.89
CA TYR A 342 -8.97 7.42 16.50
C TYR A 342 -8.73 8.00 17.91
N VAL A 343 -9.28 9.17 18.31
CA VAL A 343 -9.21 9.52 19.75
C VAL A 343 -10.06 8.55 20.57
N GLY A 344 -11.30 8.27 20.13
CA GLY A 344 -12.24 7.42 20.87
C GLY A 344 -11.76 6.00 21.12
N GLU A 345 -11.02 5.41 20.17
CA GLU A 345 -10.36 4.09 20.34
C GLU A 345 -9.21 4.08 21.37
N ARG A 346 -8.88 5.23 21.98
CA ARG A 346 -7.80 5.35 22.98
C ARG A 346 -8.23 6.13 24.20
N PRO A 347 -8.62 5.48 25.29
CA PRO A 347 -8.74 6.14 26.59
C PRO A 347 -7.47 6.93 27.01
N ASP A 348 -6.26 6.54 26.60
CA ASP A 348 -4.99 7.21 26.95
C ASP A 348 -4.60 8.36 26.01
N ILE A 349 -4.79 8.27 24.69
CA ILE A 349 -4.59 9.43 23.79
C ILE A 349 -5.79 10.36 23.86
N TYR A 350 -7.00 9.87 24.10
CA TYR A 350 -8.11 10.69 24.55
C TYR A 350 -7.76 11.36 25.88
N ALA A 351 -7.20 10.67 26.88
CA ALA A 351 -6.74 11.36 28.09
C ALA A 351 -5.64 12.40 27.84
N LYS A 352 -4.61 12.12 27.01
CA LYS A 352 -3.53 13.08 26.71
C LYS A 352 -4.02 14.28 25.86
N VAL A 353 -4.96 14.07 24.92
CA VAL A 353 -5.63 15.14 24.14
C VAL A 353 -6.63 15.91 24.99
N LEU A 354 -7.48 15.21 25.76
CA LEU A 354 -8.47 15.80 26.67
C LEU A 354 -7.78 16.60 27.78
N ALA A 355 -6.62 16.17 28.29
CA ALA A 355 -5.84 16.96 29.24
C ALA A 355 -5.37 18.28 28.64
N GLU A 356 -4.77 18.26 27.45
CA GLU A 356 -4.35 19.47 26.72
C GLU A 356 -5.54 20.39 26.40
N HIS A 357 -6.65 19.84 25.92
CA HIS A 357 -7.87 20.60 25.64
C HIS A 357 -8.61 21.06 26.92
N LYS A 358 -8.45 20.37 28.05
CA LYS A 358 -9.02 20.76 29.35
C LYS A 358 -8.22 21.88 30.01
N GLU A 359 -6.89 21.88 29.91
CA GLU A 359 -6.05 23.02 30.31
C GLU A 359 -6.48 24.30 29.55
N ILE A 360 -6.79 24.16 28.26
CA ILE A 360 -7.34 25.25 27.44
C ILE A 360 -8.74 25.65 27.91
N ALA A 361 -9.67 24.70 28.08
CA ALA A 361 -11.05 24.98 28.48
C ALA A 361 -11.16 25.62 29.88
N ASP A 362 -10.39 25.13 30.86
CA ASP A 362 -10.36 25.66 32.23
C ASP A 362 -9.77 27.09 32.29
N SER A 363 -9.13 27.57 31.21
CA SER A 363 -8.64 28.95 31.06
C SER A 363 -9.66 29.94 30.46
N LYS A 364 -10.83 29.46 30.02
CA LYS A 364 -11.84 30.25 29.28
C LYS A 364 -13.05 30.64 30.15
N LYS A 365 -13.71 31.75 29.77
CA LYS A 365 -14.98 32.17 30.37
C LYS A 365 -16.17 31.47 29.69
N PRO A 366 -17.30 31.23 30.38
CA PRO A 366 -18.51 30.72 29.75
C PRO A 366 -18.94 31.57 28.54
N GLY A 367 -19.14 30.92 27.39
CA GLY A 367 -19.49 31.60 26.12
C GLY A 367 -18.32 32.25 25.37
N GLN A 368 -17.08 32.10 25.83
CA GLN A 368 -15.89 32.55 25.10
C GLN A 368 -15.38 31.47 24.14
N PHE A 369 -15.33 31.77 22.84
CA PHE A 369 -14.82 30.87 21.81
C PHE A 369 -13.29 30.70 21.85
N LEU A 370 -12.79 29.70 21.11
CA LEU A 370 -11.36 29.45 20.92
C LEU A 370 -10.67 30.59 20.15
N GLU A 371 -9.46 30.94 20.60
CA GLU A 371 -8.61 31.98 20.02
C GLU A 371 -7.30 31.39 19.49
N TRP A 372 -6.54 32.16 18.70
CA TRP A 372 -5.35 31.68 18.00
C TRP A 372 -4.28 31.11 18.95
N ASP A 373 -4.09 31.73 20.12
CA ASP A 373 -3.12 31.27 21.12
C ASP A 373 -3.55 29.97 21.81
N ASP A 374 -4.82 29.59 21.74
CA ASP A 374 -5.28 28.28 22.21
C ASP A 374 -4.91 27.19 21.20
N ILE A 375 -5.10 27.45 19.90
CA ILE A 375 -4.64 26.56 18.82
C ILE A 375 -3.13 26.36 18.90
N ASN A 376 -2.36 27.40 19.27
CA ASN A 376 -0.91 27.30 19.48
C ASN A 376 -0.50 26.50 20.74
N LYS A 377 -1.41 26.27 21.70
CA LYS A 377 -1.18 25.39 22.87
C LYS A 377 -1.42 23.91 22.53
N MET A 378 -2.29 23.61 21.56
CA MET A 378 -2.70 22.26 21.11
C MET A 378 -1.57 21.47 20.40
N LYS A 379 -0.36 21.45 20.95
CA LYS A 379 0.86 20.93 20.29
C LYS A 379 0.86 19.41 20.22
N TYR A 380 0.39 18.73 21.27
CA TYR A 380 0.20 17.29 21.27
C TYR A 380 -0.91 16.90 20.28
N SER A 381 -2.06 17.57 20.33
CA SER A 381 -3.19 17.30 19.44
C SER A 381 -2.86 17.63 17.97
N TRP A 382 -2.04 18.65 17.71
CA TRP A 382 -1.54 18.98 16.37
C TRP A 382 -0.47 18.00 15.87
N ASN A 383 0.43 17.50 16.73
CA ASN A 383 1.30 16.38 16.37
C ASN A 383 0.47 15.13 16.04
N VAL A 384 -0.51 14.80 16.90
CA VAL A 384 -1.43 13.69 16.67
C VAL A 384 -2.25 13.89 15.38
N LEU A 385 -2.63 15.12 15.01
CA LEU A 385 -3.28 15.42 13.73
C LEU A 385 -2.31 15.35 12.53
N TYR A 386 -1.05 15.82 12.66
CA TYR A 386 -0.01 15.53 11.67
C TYR A 386 0.14 14.03 11.45
N GLU A 387 -0.07 13.24 12.50
CA GLU A 387 -0.01 11.80 12.38
C GLU A 387 -1.32 11.11 11.95
N VAL A 388 -2.46 11.79 12.04
CA VAL A 388 -3.65 11.56 11.19
C VAL A 388 -3.41 12.04 9.75
N MET A 389 -2.26 12.65 9.44
CA MET A 389 -1.89 13.14 8.11
C MET A 389 -0.72 12.44 7.41
N ARG A 390 -0.31 11.20 7.81
CA ARG A 390 0.53 10.27 6.98
C ARG A 390 0.55 8.74 7.39
N PHE A 391 -0.52 8.27 8.09
CA PHE A 391 -1.27 6.93 8.14
C PHE A 391 -2.51 6.53 6.94
N THR A 392 -3.85 6.94 6.43
CA THR A 392 -4.95 8.15 6.07
C THR A 392 -5.04 9.75 5.47
N PRO A 393 -4.21 10.86 5.12
CA PRO A 393 -4.83 12.18 4.78
C PRO A 393 -5.44 12.22 3.37
N PRO A 394 -6.04 13.36 3.02
CA PRO A 394 -6.86 13.43 1.82
C PRO A 394 -6.11 13.49 0.49
N LEU A 395 -4.82 13.85 0.44
CA LEU A 395 -4.15 14.13 -0.84
C LEU A 395 -2.71 13.63 -0.94
N GLN A 396 -2.43 12.88 -2.02
CA GLN A 396 -1.32 11.92 -2.13
C GLN A 396 -0.25 11.79 -3.37
N GLY A 397 -0.12 11.95 -4.77
CA GLY A 397 -0.73 12.09 -6.18
C GLY A 397 -0.53 13.39 -7.09
N THR A 398 -1.39 13.77 -8.06
CA THR A 398 -1.31 14.94 -9.03
C THR A 398 -0.36 14.89 -10.27
N PHE A 399 -0.63 15.61 -11.39
CA PHE A 399 0.11 15.56 -12.71
C PHE A 399 0.42 16.94 -13.38
N ARG A 400 1.60 17.12 -14.03
CA ARG A 400 2.15 18.39 -14.62
C ARG A 400 2.67 18.16 -16.07
N GLU A 401 2.95 19.25 -16.80
CA GLU A 401 3.59 19.30 -18.15
C GLU A 401 5.04 19.88 -18.21
N ALA A 402 5.76 19.62 -19.31
CA ALA A 402 6.97 20.34 -19.73
C ALA A 402 6.63 21.57 -20.60
N LEU A 403 6.79 22.76 -20.04
CA LEU A 403 6.52 24.02 -20.74
C LEU A 403 7.68 24.45 -21.65
N THR A 404 8.90 23.98 -21.33
CA THR A 404 10.11 24.06 -22.15
C THR A 404 10.82 22.72 -22.12
N ASP A 405 11.76 22.54 -23.05
CA ASP A 405 12.87 21.61 -22.84
C ASP A 405 13.66 22.05 -21.60
N PHE A 406 14.02 21.12 -20.71
CA PHE A 406 14.86 21.43 -19.55
C PHE A 406 15.62 20.18 -19.07
N THR A 407 16.85 20.38 -18.58
CA THR A 407 17.75 19.27 -18.23
C THR A 407 17.62 18.88 -16.76
N TYR A 408 17.05 17.71 -16.47
CA TYR A 408 16.93 17.17 -15.11
C TYR A 408 17.84 15.95 -14.91
N ALA A 409 18.81 16.08 -14.02
CA ALA A 409 19.84 15.06 -13.74
C ALA A 409 20.56 14.57 -15.02
N GLY A 410 20.97 15.50 -15.89
CA GLY A 410 21.71 15.23 -17.13
C GLY A 410 20.86 14.93 -18.37
N TYR A 411 19.54 14.74 -18.24
CA TYR A 411 18.65 14.44 -19.36
C TYR A 411 17.73 15.61 -19.69
N THR A 412 17.72 16.05 -20.94
CA THR A 412 16.71 16.97 -21.47
C THR A 412 15.35 16.27 -21.47
N ILE A 413 14.40 16.77 -20.68
CA ILE A 413 12.99 16.41 -20.76
C ILE A 413 12.36 17.35 -21.80
N PRO A 414 11.83 16.86 -22.93
CA PRO A 414 11.30 17.73 -23.98
C PRO A 414 9.99 18.40 -23.59
N LYS A 415 9.73 19.57 -24.18
CA LYS A 415 8.45 20.28 -24.13
C LYS A 415 7.27 19.36 -24.51
N GLY A 416 6.13 19.54 -23.85
CA GLY A 416 4.91 18.72 -24.02
C GLY A 416 4.84 17.43 -23.19
N TRP A 417 5.93 17.01 -22.51
CA TRP A 417 5.92 15.77 -21.74
C TRP A 417 5.23 15.91 -20.37
N LYS A 418 4.20 15.09 -20.15
CA LYS A 418 3.44 14.97 -18.89
C LYS A 418 4.14 13.99 -17.92
N TYR A 419 4.15 14.29 -16.62
CA TYR A 419 4.95 13.60 -15.58
C TYR A 419 4.36 13.84 -14.17
N PHE A 420 4.95 13.23 -13.14
CA PHE A 420 4.41 13.08 -11.78
C PHE A 420 5.57 13.17 -10.75
N THR A 421 5.53 14.06 -9.76
CA THR A 421 6.70 14.44 -8.91
C THR A 421 6.44 14.52 -7.42
N ALA A 422 6.83 13.50 -6.68
CA ALA A 422 6.54 13.43 -5.26
C ALA A 422 6.96 14.66 -4.41
N PHE A 423 5.98 15.33 -3.77
CA PHE A 423 6.22 16.26 -2.63
C PHE A 423 7.17 15.55 -1.65
N ARG A 424 8.33 16.14 -1.32
CA ARG A 424 9.33 15.55 -0.40
C ARG A 424 9.59 16.48 0.78
N PRO A 425 9.91 15.95 1.98
CA PRO A 425 10.21 16.77 3.16
C PRO A 425 11.53 17.55 3.09
N HIS A 426 11.63 18.53 3.98
CA HIS A 426 12.63 19.61 4.01
C HIS A 426 14.11 19.17 4.13
N SER A 427 14.39 17.97 4.66
CA SER A 427 15.74 17.52 5.02
C SER A 427 16.72 17.39 3.84
N MET A 428 16.23 17.14 2.62
CA MET A 428 17.09 17.04 1.42
C MET A 428 17.70 18.38 0.97
N GLN A 429 17.16 19.53 1.39
CA GLN A 429 17.60 20.85 0.88
C GLN A 429 18.95 21.33 1.46
N LYS A 430 19.41 20.79 2.60
CA LYS A 430 20.69 21.20 3.22
C LYS A 430 21.93 20.47 2.68
N MET A 431 21.75 19.31 2.01
CA MET A 431 22.82 18.33 1.82
C MET A 431 23.70 18.55 0.57
N PHE A 432 23.32 19.47 -0.33
CA PHE A 432 23.97 19.66 -1.65
C PHE A 432 24.76 20.98 -1.80
N ARG A 433 25.18 21.60 -0.70
CA ARG A 433 25.94 22.87 -0.72
C ARG A 433 27.45 22.73 -1.02
N SER A 434 27.95 21.50 -1.13
CA SER A 434 29.39 21.17 -1.05
C SER A 434 29.99 20.60 -2.33
N TYR A 435 29.79 21.28 -3.47
CA TYR A 435 30.60 21.06 -4.69
C TYR A 435 31.00 22.40 -5.31
N LYS A 436 32.16 22.94 -4.89
CA LYS A 436 32.90 23.94 -5.66
C LYS A 436 33.94 23.22 -6.52
N ALA A 437 33.81 23.34 -7.84
CA ALA A 437 34.90 23.15 -8.79
C ALA A 437 35.45 24.56 -9.17
N PRO A 438 36.69 24.69 -9.68
CA PRO A 438 37.35 25.99 -9.82
C PRO A 438 36.69 26.92 -10.84
N ALA A 439 36.84 28.23 -10.62
CA ALA A 439 36.34 29.27 -11.50
C ALA A 439 37.27 29.55 -12.69
N ALA A 440 36.73 30.25 -13.70
CA ALA A 440 37.40 30.81 -14.87
C ALA A 440 37.91 29.81 -15.95
N ALA A 441 37.01 29.41 -16.87
CA ALA A 441 37.35 29.12 -18.29
C ALA A 441 36.12 29.00 -19.25
N ALA A 442 34.96 29.60 -18.97
CA ALA A 442 33.77 29.52 -19.86
C ALA A 442 32.77 30.69 -19.73
N ALA A 443 33.26 31.92 -19.47
CA ALA A 443 32.41 33.09 -19.30
C ALA A 443 32.29 33.91 -20.59
N ALA A 444 31.41 33.49 -21.51
CA ALA A 444 31.08 34.26 -22.72
C ALA A 444 29.61 34.05 -23.14
N ALA A 445 28.92 35.16 -23.43
CA ALA A 445 27.61 35.24 -24.09
C ALA A 445 26.47 34.35 -23.55
N ALA A 446 25.91 34.73 -22.39
CA ALA A 446 24.55 34.32 -21.99
C ALA A 446 23.52 35.39 -22.42
N PRO A 447 22.49 35.06 -23.21
CA PRO A 447 21.29 35.88 -23.35
C PRO A 447 20.50 35.95 -22.02
N PRO A 448 19.63 36.97 -21.83
CA PRO A 448 18.98 37.22 -20.54
C PRO A 448 17.96 36.13 -20.14
N ALA A 449 17.79 35.96 -18.83
CA ALA A 449 16.93 34.93 -18.26
C ALA A 449 15.44 35.18 -18.55
N VAL A 450 14.76 34.16 -19.09
CA VAL A 450 13.30 34.06 -19.12
C VAL A 450 12.86 33.19 -17.94
N THR A 451 11.99 33.73 -17.10
CA THR A 451 11.54 33.11 -15.84
C THR A 451 10.36 32.16 -16.04
N GLN A 452 10.42 30.95 -15.47
CA GLN A 452 9.44 30.47 -14.47
C GLN A 452 9.84 29.10 -13.85
N PRO A 453 9.35 28.76 -12.63
CA PRO A 453 9.84 27.61 -11.85
C PRO A 453 8.76 26.54 -11.52
N ALA A 454 9.11 25.64 -10.58
CA ALA A 454 8.23 24.76 -9.79
C ALA A 454 7.55 23.59 -10.54
N ARG A 455 8.22 22.43 -10.51
CA ARG A 455 7.76 21.15 -11.11
C ARG A 455 7.44 20.05 -10.08
N ASP A 456 7.37 20.33 -8.77
CA ASP A 456 7.61 19.34 -7.68
C ASP A 456 6.43 19.01 -6.72
N GLU A 457 5.17 19.20 -7.12
CA GLU A 457 3.99 19.14 -6.23
C GLU A 457 3.10 17.88 -6.37
N GLU A 458 3.65 16.81 -6.93
CA GLU A 458 2.89 15.73 -7.57
C GLU A 458 3.23 14.33 -7.07
N ALA A 459 3.37 14.29 -5.76
CA ALA A 459 2.66 13.28 -5.02
C ALA A 459 1.87 13.99 -3.88
N LYS A 460 0.73 14.62 -4.24
CA LYS A 460 -0.61 14.69 -3.56
C LYS A 460 -1.85 14.39 -4.53
N VAL A 461 -2.75 13.36 -4.80
CA VAL A 461 -3.49 11.99 -4.53
C VAL A 461 -3.00 10.49 -4.19
N LEU A 462 -1.84 9.87 -4.56
CA LEU A 462 -1.37 8.44 -4.32
C LEU A 462 -0.37 8.02 -3.14
N ARG A 463 0.47 8.88 -2.52
CA ARG A 463 1.44 8.66 -1.38
C ARG A 463 1.07 9.45 -0.11
N SER A 464 0.73 8.75 0.97
CA SER A 464 0.21 9.26 2.26
C SER A 464 -1.30 9.27 2.33
N PRO A 465 -1.81 8.18 2.88
CA PRO A 465 -2.80 8.22 3.94
C PRO A 465 -2.05 8.52 5.37
N GLY A 466 -2.54 9.17 6.57
CA GLY A 466 -3.19 8.96 8.04
C GLY A 466 -3.98 7.80 8.98
N PHE A 467 -4.26 6.40 9.06
CA PHE A 467 -3.91 4.89 8.72
C PHE A 467 -2.55 4.10 9.04
N LEU A 468 -1.50 4.13 8.18
CA LEU A 468 -0.16 3.46 7.99
C LEU A 468 1.23 4.11 8.50
N LYS A 469 1.31 5.33 9.12
CA LYS A 469 1.97 5.72 10.49
C LYS A 469 1.35 5.53 12.14
N PRO A 470 2.51 6.21 12.81
CA PRO A 470 2.93 6.86 14.20
C PRO A 470 2.18 7.63 15.36
N GLU A 471 1.13 8.49 15.25
CA GLU A 471 0.11 8.69 16.35
C GLU A 471 -1.32 8.04 16.18
N ALA A 472 -1.85 7.80 14.97
CA ALA A 472 -3.10 7.06 14.68
C ALA A 472 -3.17 5.49 14.86
N LEU A 473 -2.07 4.71 14.86
CA LEU A 473 -2.00 3.34 15.39
C LEU A 473 -1.28 3.25 16.74
N VAL A 474 -0.67 4.33 17.27
CA VAL A 474 -0.77 4.46 18.73
C VAL A 474 -2.25 4.41 19.05
N ARG A 475 -3.08 5.09 18.26
CA ARG A 475 -4.53 4.97 18.33
C ARG A 475 -5.19 3.62 17.99
N TYR A 476 -4.42 2.53 17.96
CA TYR A 476 -4.90 1.14 17.95
C TYR A 476 -4.10 0.17 18.87
N LEU A 477 -2.89 0.52 19.30
CA LEU A 477 -1.95 -0.35 20.06
C LEU A 477 -2.53 -1.07 21.30
N GLY A 478 -3.45 -0.47 22.08
CA GLY A 478 -4.04 -1.09 23.27
C GLY A 478 -5.10 -2.13 22.91
N VAL A 479 -5.75 -1.95 21.76
CA VAL A 479 -6.60 -2.97 21.14
C VAL A 479 -5.73 -4.09 20.56
N MET A 480 -4.57 -3.77 19.97
CA MET A 480 -3.58 -4.79 19.57
C MET A 480 -3.11 -5.63 20.77
N ASP A 481 -2.79 -4.98 21.88
CA ASP A 481 -2.30 -5.61 23.11
C ASP A 481 -3.39 -6.48 23.74
N SER A 482 -4.60 -5.94 23.92
CA SER A 482 -5.77 -6.69 24.39
C SER A 482 -6.06 -7.94 23.54
N ILE A 483 -6.11 -7.81 22.20
CA ILE A 483 -6.32 -8.95 21.30
C ILE A 483 -5.17 -9.97 21.41
N THR A 484 -3.92 -9.50 21.52
CA THR A 484 -2.74 -10.37 21.70
C THR A 484 -2.82 -11.15 23.01
N GLN A 485 -3.20 -10.50 24.11
CA GLN A 485 -3.37 -11.13 25.42
C GLN A 485 -4.51 -12.15 25.43
N VAL A 486 -5.65 -11.84 24.81
CA VAL A 486 -6.78 -12.77 24.66
C VAL A 486 -6.39 -13.99 23.83
N GLN A 487 -5.70 -13.80 22.70
CA GLN A 487 -5.24 -14.88 21.83
C GLN A 487 -4.19 -15.77 22.54
N MET A 488 -3.25 -15.19 23.29
CA MET A 488 -2.29 -15.98 24.08
C MET A 488 -2.98 -16.76 25.20
N LYS A 489 -3.91 -16.14 25.93
CA LYS A 489 -4.67 -16.84 26.98
C LYS A 489 -5.54 -17.98 26.44
N ALA A 490 -6.10 -17.83 25.24
CA ALA A 490 -6.96 -18.84 24.62
C ALA A 490 -6.19 -20.02 23.98
N TYR A 491 -5.03 -19.76 23.38
CA TYR A 491 -4.35 -20.74 22.50
C TYR A 491 -2.91 -21.10 22.89
N TRP A 492 -2.28 -20.37 23.83
CA TRP A 492 -0.88 -20.59 24.25
C TRP A 492 -0.77 -20.96 25.73
N GLU A 493 -1.48 -20.25 26.62
CA GLU A 493 -1.46 -20.55 28.06
C GLU A 493 -2.11 -21.92 28.34
N GLY A 494 -1.42 -22.77 29.12
CA GLY A 494 -1.86 -24.15 29.38
C GLY A 494 -1.61 -25.14 28.24
N LYS A 495 -0.70 -24.82 27.30
CA LYS A 495 -0.18 -25.75 26.29
C LYS A 495 1.31 -25.98 26.52
N ASP A 496 1.74 -27.24 26.47
CA ASP A 496 3.17 -27.58 26.51
C ASP A 496 3.84 -27.34 25.15
N GLU A 497 3.12 -27.56 24.04
CA GLU A 497 3.62 -27.38 22.67
C GLU A 497 2.59 -26.66 21.79
N VAL A 498 3.04 -25.78 20.89
CA VAL A 498 2.20 -25.00 19.97
C VAL A 498 2.88 -24.79 18.60
N GLU A 499 2.08 -24.72 17.52
CA GLU A 499 2.55 -24.31 16.19
C GLU A 499 2.49 -22.78 16.06
N VAL A 500 3.64 -22.13 15.88
CA VAL A 500 3.75 -20.66 15.89
C VAL A 500 3.14 -20.02 14.63
N TYR A 501 3.33 -20.62 13.46
CA TYR A 501 2.93 -20.01 12.19
C TYR A 501 1.39 -19.93 12.03
N PRO A 502 0.58 -20.98 12.32
CA PRO A 502 -0.87 -20.85 12.34
C PRO A 502 -1.37 -19.83 13.37
N LEU A 503 -0.82 -19.85 14.60
CA LEU A 503 -1.27 -18.95 15.67
C LEU A 503 -0.92 -17.49 15.38
N THR A 504 0.25 -17.19 14.80
CA THR A 504 0.60 -15.82 14.38
C THR A 504 -0.18 -15.37 13.14
N LYS A 505 -0.58 -16.25 12.22
CA LYS A 505 -1.56 -15.91 11.17
C LYS A 505 -2.91 -15.53 11.75
N THR A 506 -3.46 -16.33 12.66
CA THR A 506 -4.76 -16.05 13.31
C THR A 506 -4.71 -14.73 14.09
N LEU A 507 -3.65 -14.50 14.87
CA LEU A 507 -3.44 -13.22 15.57
C LEU A 507 -3.37 -12.05 14.59
N THR A 508 -2.48 -12.10 13.60
CA THR A 508 -2.29 -10.96 12.68
C THR A 508 -3.47 -10.73 11.75
N LEU A 509 -4.23 -11.78 11.38
CA LEU A 509 -5.49 -11.61 10.66
C LEU A 509 -6.57 -11.03 11.58
N GLY A 510 -6.62 -11.40 12.86
CA GLY A 510 -7.52 -10.77 13.83
C GLY A 510 -7.21 -9.27 14.01
N LEU A 511 -5.94 -8.91 14.18
CA LEU A 511 -5.47 -7.52 14.22
C LEU A 511 -5.77 -6.78 12.90
N ALA A 512 -5.61 -7.44 11.75
CA ALA A 512 -5.93 -6.86 10.45
C ALA A 512 -7.45 -6.68 10.30
N CYS A 513 -8.27 -7.69 10.59
CA CYS A 513 -9.72 -7.62 10.53
C CYS A 513 -10.28 -6.53 11.45
N LYS A 514 -9.80 -6.41 12.70
CA LYS A 514 -10.27 -5.35 13.60
C LYS A 514 -9.84 -3.95 13.13
N PHE A 515 -8.63 -3.79 12.59
CA PHE A 515 -8.16 -2.48 12.10
C PHE A 515 -8.75 -2.09 10.72
N PHE A 516 -8.86 -3.03 9.79
CA PHE A 516 -9.29 -2.79 8.41
C PHE A 516 -10.83 -2.87 8.25
N LEU A 517 -11.53 -3.71 9.03
CA LEU A 517 -12.97 -3.98 8.92
C LEU A 517 -13.78 -3.66 10.19
N GLY A 518 -13.13 -3.42 11.33
CA GLY A 518 -13.79 -3.18 12.62
C GLY A 518 -14.29 -4.44 13.33
N ILE A 519 -14.09 -5.62 12.74
CA ILE A 519 -14.63 -6.91 13.24
C ILE A 519 -13.61 -7.66 14.11
N ASP A 520 -14.10 -8.34 15.14
CA ASP A 520 -13.36 -9.20 16.07
C ASP A 520 -13.99 -10.59 16.28
N GLU A 521 -15.09 -10.90 15.58
CA GLU A 521 -15.77 -12.21 15.59
C GLU A 521 -14.81 -13.38 15.29
N PRO A 522 -14.48 -14.26 16.27
CA PRO A 522 -13.47 -15.29 16.07
C PRO A 522 -13.80 -16.30 14.96
N ASP A 523 -15.06 -16.75 14.90
CA ASP A 523 -15.50 -17.72 13.89
C ASP A 523 -15.49 -17.15 12.46
N ARG A 524 -15.73 -15.84 12.31
CA ARG A 524 -15.65 -15.16 11.00
C ARG A 524 -14.19 -14.98 10.58
N ILE A 525 -13.32 -14.59 11.50
CA ILE A 525 -11.87 -14.50 11.27
C ILE A 525 -11.29 -15.87 10.89
N ALA A 526 -11.70 -16.95 11.57
CA ALA A 526 -11.24 -18.32 11.27
C ALA A 526 -11.58 -18.75 9.83
N ARG A 527 -12.79 -18.45 9.34
CA ARG A 527 -13.18 -18.69 7.93
C ARG A 527 -12.37 -17.88 6.92
N PHE A 528 -11.85 -16.71 7.33
CA PHE A 528 -11.03 -15.86 6.46
C PHE A 528 -9.59 -16.40 6.32
N VAL A 529 -8.98 -16.99 7.35
CA VAL A 529 -7.57 -17.46 7.33
C VAL A 529 -7.28 -18.36 6.12
N SER A 530 -8.06 -19.43 5.94
CA SER A 530 -7.82 -20.41 4.87
C SER A 530 -7.94 -19.81 3.47
N ASN A 531 -8.90 -18.90 3.27
CA ASN A 531 -9.09 -18.26 1.97
C ASN A 531 -7.99 -17.23 1.69
N PHE A 532 -7.54 -16.47 2.70
CA PHE A 532 -6.43 -15.55 2.54
C PHE A 532 -5.12 -16.27 2.26
N ASP A 533 -4.89 -17.45 2.83
CA ASP A 533 -3.73 -18.29 2.52
C ASP A 533 -3.72 -18.76 1.05
N ASP A 534 -4.82 -19.33 0.56
CA ASP A 534 -4.95 -19.75 -0.85
C ASP A 534 -4.74 -18.56 -1.82
N VAL A 535 -5.32 -17.38 -1.52
CA VAL A 535 -5.10 -16.15 -2.29
C VAL A 535 -3.63 -15.70 -2.24
N THR A 536 -2.98 -15.79 -1.08
CA THR A 536 -1.58 -15.36 -0.86
C THR A 536 -0.61 -16.21 -1.67
N VAL A 537 -0.75 -17.54 -1.65
CA VAL A 537 0.06 -18.46 -2.47
C VAL A 537 -0.29 -18.32 -3.96
N GLY A 538 -1.55 -18.03 -4.28
CA GLY A 538 -2.00 -17.76 -5.65
C GLY A 538 -1.29 -16.60 -6.35
N MET A 539 -0.92 -15.54 -5.62
CA MET A 539 -0.46 -14.27 -6.22
C MET A 539 0.74 -14.40 -7.15
N HIS A 540 1.62 -15.37 -6.90
CA HIS A 540 2.87 -15.58 -7.64
C HIS A 540 2.84 -16.85 -8.51
N SER A 541 1.71 -17.57 -8.52
CA SER A 541 1.53 -18.81 -9.27
C SER A 541 1.34 -18.63 -10.78
N LEU A 542 1.53 -19.71 -11.54
CA LEU A 542 1.20 -19.77 -12.98
C LEU A 542 -0.32 -19.76 -13.20
N ILE A 543 -0.77 -19.03 -14.22
CA ILE A 543 -2.20 -18.78 -14.51
C ILE A 543 -2.84 -19.97 -15.24
N LEU A 544 -2.84 -21.12 -14.57
CA LEU A 544 -3.43 -22.37 -15.04
C LEU A 544 -4.75 -22.58 -14.28
N ASN A 545 -5.87 -22.15 -14.84
CA ASN A 545 -7.16 -22.16 -14.15
C ASN A 545 -7.97 -23.44 -14.43
N PHE A 546 -7.55 -24.57 -13.86
CA PHE A 546 -8.27 -25.84 -13.90
C PHE A 546 -8.29 -26.50 -12.51
N PRO A 547 -9.29 -27.35 -12.18
CA PRO A 547 -9.42 -27.96 -10.87
C PRO A 547 -8.13 -28.64 -10.40
N GLY A 548 -7.74 -28.38 -9.15
CA GLY A 548 -6.52 -28.90 -8.52
C GLY A 548 -5.33 -27.95 -8.52
N THR A 549 -5.26 -26.92 -9.38
CA THR A 549 -4.13 -25.98 -9.38
C THR A 549 -4.21 -24.94 -8.25
N THR A 550 -3.05 -24.41 -7.86
CA THR A 550 -2.93 -23.25 -6.97
C THR A 550 -3.74 -22.05 -7.44
N PHE A 551 -3.68 -21.72 -8.74
CA PHE A 551 -4.38 -20.56 -9.28
C PHE A 551 -5.91 -20.75 -9.30
N TYR A 552 -6.39 -21.98 -9.51
CA TYR A 552 -7.82 -22.30 -9.39
C TYR A 552 -8.32 -22.15 -7.95
N LYS A 553 -7.59 -22.72 -6.98
CA LYS A 553 -7.91 -22.55 -5.54
C LYS A 553 -7.94 -21.08 -5.14
N ALA A 554 -6.88 -20.34 -5.46
CA ALA A 554 -6.77 -18.92 -5.17
C ALA A 554 -7.89 -18.08 -5.81
N THR A 555 -8.32 -18.42 -7.03
CA THR A 555 -9.46 -17.74 -7.69
C THR A 555 -10.76 -18.03 -6.92
N LYS A 556 -11.01 -19.28 -6.52
CA LYS A 556 -12.18 -19.64 -5.70
C LYS A 556 -12.17 -18.94 -4.34
N ALA A 557 -11.03 -18.92 -3.66
CA ALA A 557 -10.86 -18.23 -2.38
C ALA A 557 -11.04 -16.71 -2.50
N ALA A 558 -10.57 -16.08 -3.58
CA ALA A 558 -10.83 -14.67 -3.87
C ALA A 558 -12.32 -14.38 -4.11
N ASP A 559 -13.04 -15.28 -4.79
CA ASP A 559 -14.49 -15.15 -5.00
C ASP A 559 -15.33 -15.43 -3.74
N GLU A 560 -14.79 -16.21 -2.79
CA GLU A 560 -15.37 -16.41 -1.45
C GLU A 560 -15.18 -15.16 -0.58
N LEU A 561 -13.93 -14.68 -0.45
CA LEU A 561 -13.61 -13.44 0.27
C LEU A 561 -14.37 -12.23 -0.31
N ARG A 562 -14.51 -12.14 -1.64
CA ARG A 562 -15.28 -11.07 -2.29
C ARG A 562 -16.79 -11.15 -2.01
N ARG A 563 -17.33 -12.32 -1.65
CA ARG A 563 -18.73 -12.45 -1.18
C ARG A 563 -18.86 -12.09 0.30
N GLU A 564 -18.02 -12.65 1.16
CA GLU A 564 -18.01 -12.31 2.59
C GLU A 564 -17.73 -10.82 2.84
N LEU A 565 -16.76 -10.22 2.14
CA LEU A 565 -16.47 -8.79 2.26
C LEU A 565 -17.60 -7.89 1.74
N LYS A 566 -18.46 -8.37 0.83
CA LYS A 566 -19.69 -7.66 0.46
C LYS A 566 -20.74 -7.73 1.57
N ILE A 567 -20.86 -8.85 2.26
CA ILE A 567 -21.72 -8.96 3.46
C ILE A 567 -21.23 -7.96 4.52
N VAL A 568 -19.92 -7.94 4.80
CA VAL A 568 -19.30 -6.96 5.74
C VAL A 568 -19.50 -5.51 5.27
N ILE A 569 -19.49 -5.24 3.96
CA ILE A 569 -19.86 -3.91 3.43
C ILE A 569 -21.32 -3.56 3.71
N GLN A 570 -22.27 -4.49 3.56
CA GLN A 570 -23.68 -4.21 3.87
C GLN A 570 -23.96 -4.09 5.37
N GLU A 571 -23.37 -4.97 6.19
CA GLU A 571 -23.42 -4.86 7.66
C GLU A 571 -22.85 -3.50 8.11
N LYS A 572 -21.70 -3.09 7.54
CA LYS A 572 -21.11 -1.79 7.85
C LYS A 572 -21.97 -0.62 7.37
N LYS A 573 -22.60 -0.71 6.19
CA LYS A 573 -23.56 0.30 5.71
C LYS A 573 -24.81 0.40 6.57
N ALA A 574 -25.32 -0.72 7.10
CA ALA A 574 -26.46 -0.72 7.99
C ALA A 574 -26.12 -0.13 9.36
N ALA A 575 -24.95 -0.46 9.92
CA ALA A 575 -24.44 0.15 11.15
C ALA A 575 -24.16 1.66 10.97
N MET A 576 -23.55 2.05 9.84
CA MET A 576 -23.41 3.44 9.38
C MET A 576 -24.70 4.01 8.73
N ALA A 577 -25.86 3.45 9.10
CA ALA A 577 -27.17 4.08 8.93
C ALA A 577 -28.01 4.01 10.23
N SER A 578 -27.43 3.51 11.33
CA SER A 578 -28.05 3.37 12.65
C SER A 578 -27.31 4.10 13.77
N GLY A 579 -26.28 4.89 13.44
CA GLY A 579 -25.48 5.67 14.39
C GLY A 579 -24.07 5.13 14.69
N ALA A 580 -23.60 4.06 14.05
CA ALA A 580 -22.33 3.45 14.43
C ALA A 580 -21.10 4.31 14.03
N PRO A 581 -20.15 4.57 14.96
CA PRO A 581 -18.97 5.36 14.68
C PRO A 581 -17.92 4.59 13.84
N MET A 582 -17.32 5.29 12.87
CA MET A 582 -16.58 4.66 11.76
C MET A 582 -15.13 4.27 12.08
N HIS A 583 -14.95 3.27 12.93
CA HIS A 583 -13.68 2.85 13.52
C HIS A 583 -12.76 1.95 12.66
N ASP A 584 -12.95 1.88 11.35
CA ASP A 584 -12.11 1.04 10.47
C ASP A 584 -11.89 1.61 9.06
N ILE A 585 -10.92 1.05 8.32
CA ILE A 585 -10.59 1.48 6.96
C ILE A 585 -11.76 1.26 5.98
N LEU A 586 -12.49 0.15 6.14
CA LEU A 586 -13.60 -0.20 5.26
C LEU A 586 -14.72 0.84 5.30
N SER A 587 -15.13 1.26 6.50
CA SER A 587 -16.14 2.31 6.73
C SER A 587 -15.89 3.52 5.84
N HIS A 588 -14.64 4.00 5.83
CA HIS A 588 -14.24 5.18 5.07
C HIS A 588 -14.01 4.89 3.59
N MET A 589 -13.63 3.66 3.20
CA MET A 589 -13.60 3.26 1.79
C MET A 589 -15.00 3.15 1.17
N ILE A 590 -16.02 2.85 1.96
CA ILE A 590 -17.44 2.83 1.53
C ILE A 590 -17.95 4.23 1.23
N VAL A 591 -17.70 5.20 2.12
CA VAL A 591 -18.20 6.58 2.00
C VAL A 591 -17.26 7.52 1.24
N ALA A 592 -16.04 7.08 0.90
CA ALA A 592 -15.07 7.86 0.16
C ALA A 592 -15.59 8.26 -1.22
N SER A 593 -15.13 9.44 -1.65
CA SER A 593 -15.31 9.96 -2.99
C SER A 593 -14.03 10.71 -3.48
N ASP A 594 -13.87 11.04 -4.79
CA ASP A 594 -12.67 11.71 -5.39
C ASP A 594 -12.82 13.22 -5.83
N PRO A 595 -12.82 13.63 -7.14
CA PRO A 595 -13.60 14.82 -7.54
C PRO A 595 -14.64 14.80 -8.74
N THR A 596 -15.31 13.71 -9.23
CA THR A 596 -16.65 13.78 -9.94
C THR A 596 -17.73 12.60 -9.86
N GLY A 597 -18.40 12.19 -8.75
CA GLY A 597 -19.54 11.19 -8.77
C GLY A 597 -19.85 10.18 -7.60
N LYS A 598 -20.89 9.35 -7.74
CA LYS A 598 -20.85 7.85 -7.66
C LYS A 598 -19.85 7.18 -6.66
N HIS A 599 -20.16 6.97 -5.38
CA HIS A 599 -19.28 6.19 -4.44
C HIS A 599 -18.65 4.90 -5.01
N MET A 600 -17.44 4.56 -4.53
CA MET A 600 -16.63 3.45 -5.03
C MET A 600 -17.45 2.15 -5.09
N PRO A 601 -17.54 1.46 -6.25
CA PRO A 601 -18.32 0.24 -6.38
C PRO A 601 -17.92 -0.81 -5.34
N GLU A 602 -18.87 -1.51 -4.74
CA GLU A 602 -18.61 -2.43 -3.62
C GLU A 602 -17.64 -3.55 -3.99
N ALA A 603 -17.60 -3.98 -5.25
CA ALA A 603 -16.61 -4.93 -5.76
C ALA A 603 -15.17 -4.34 -5.75
N GLU A 604 -15.02 -3.04 -6.03
CA GLU A 604 -13.73 -2.34 -5.97
C GLU A 604 -13.31 -2.05 -4.52
N VAL A 605 -14.27 -1.75 -3.64
CA VAL A 605 -14.06 -1.64 -2.19
C VAL A 605 -13.59 -2.99 -1.62
N ALA A 606 -14.30 -4.08 -1.93
CA ALA A 606 -13.95 -5.45 -1.52
C ALA A 606 -12.54 -5.85 -2.01
N ASP A 607 -12.21 -5.58 -3.27
CA ASP A 607 -10.89 -5.90 -3.83
C ASP A 607 -9.75 -5.10 -3.19
N LYS A 608 -9.96 -3.80 -2.92
CA LYS A 608 -8.95 -2.97 -2.25
C LYS A 608 -8.77 -3.37 -0.78
N ILE A 609 -9.84 -3.70 -0.06
CA ILE A 609 -9.73 -4.12 1.35
C ILE A 609 -9.16 -5.54 1.48
N MET A 610 -9.50 -6.47 0.57
CA MET A 610 -8.87 -7.78 0.44
C MET A 610 -7.36 -7.65 0.22
N GLY A 611 -6.93 -6.71 -0.63
CA GLY A 611 -5.51 -6.43 -0.87
C GLY A 611 -4.78 -5.85 0.35
N LEU A 612 -5.45 -5.01 1.15
CA LEU A 612 -4.90 -4.46 2.39
C LEU A 612 -4.79 -5.53 3.50
N LEU A 613 -5.84 -6.33 3.70
CA LEU A 613 -5.86 -7.45 4.64
C LEU A 613 -4.74 -8.44 4.32
N THR A 614 -4.62 -8.85 3.05
CA THR A 614 -3.59 -9.83 2.64
C THR A 614 -2.17 -9.35 2.95
N ALA A 615 -1.88 -8.08 2.68
CA ALA A 615 -0.58 -7.48 2.98
C ALA A 615 -0.34 -7.35 4.50
N GLY A 616 -1.40 -7.05 5.27
CA GLY A 616 -1.35 -6.81 6.71
C GLY A 616 -1.16 -8.04 7.58
N TYR A 617 -1.72 -9.22 7.21
CA TYR A 617 -1.59 -10.43 8.01
C TYR A 617 -0.31 -11.24 7.66
N SER A 618 -0.16 -11.65 6.40
CA SER A 618 0.81 -12.68 5.98
C SER A 618 2.26 -12.32 6.26
N THR A 619 2.67 -11.10 5.88
CA THR A 619 4.04 -10.61 6.05
C THR A 619 4.41 -10.41 7.53
N VAL A 620 3.42 -10.06 8.36
CA VAL A 620 3.58 -9.83 9.79
C VAL A 620 3.66 -11.16 10.55
N ALA A 621 2.80 -12.13 10.23
CA ALA A 621 2.86 -13.49 10.79
C ALA A 621 4.22 -14.17 10.51
N THR A 622 4.72 -14.01 9.28
CA THR A 622 6.04 -14.49 8.87
C THR A 622 7.14 -13.86 9.72
N ALA A 623 7.13 -12.53 9.94
CA ALA A 623 8.11 -11.85 10.78
C ALA A 623 8.06 -12.30 12.25
N MET A 624 6.87 -12.44 12.85
CA MET A 624 6.68 -12.98 14.21
C MET A 624 7.19 -14.41 14.34
N THR A 625 6.94 -15.25 13.33
CA THR A 625 7.35 -16.66 13.30
C THR A 625 8.86 -16.81 13.22
N PHE A 626 9.53 -16.09 12.31
CA PHE A 626 10.99 -16.16 12.21
C PHE A 626 11.70 -15.46 13.38
N PHE A 627 11.07 -14.50 14.06
CA PHE A 627 11.52 -14.03 15.38
C PHE A 627 11.54 -15.17 16.40
N MET A 628 10.42 -15.89 16.58
CA MET A 628 10.34 -17.04 17.50
C MET A 628 11.40 -18.09 17.19
N LYS A 629 11.61 -18.41 15.89
CA LYS A 629 12.67 -19.33 15.45
C LYS A 629 14.06 -18.84 15.87
N TYR A 630 14.48 -17.67 15.41
CA TYR A 630 15.86 -17.22 15.59
C TYR A 630 16.21 -16.86 17.03
N VAL A 631 15.25 -16.41 17.83
CA VAL A 631 15.47 -16.09 19.26
C VAL A 631 15.39 -17.35 20.13
N GLY A 632 14.52 -18.32 19.84
CA GLY A 632 14.47 -19.60 20.56
C GLY A 632 15.76 -20.43 20.41
N GLU A 633 16.45 -20.27 19.28
CA GLU A 633 17.78 -20.84 19.02
C GLU A 633 18.94 -20.10 19.72
N ARG A 634 18.70 -18.91 20.30
CA ARG A 634 19.77 -17.98 20.75
C ARG A 634 19.48 -17.45 22.16
N PRO A 635 19.80 -18.22 23.23
CA PRO A 635 19.54 -17.85 24.62
C PRO A 635 20.16 -16.53 25.06
N ASP A 636 21.29 -16.13 24.47
CA ASP A 636 21.98 -14.86 24.72
C ASP A 636 21.22 -13.64 24.16
N ILE A 637 20.52 -13.81 23.03
CA ILE A 637 19.63 -12.80 22.45
C ILE A 637 18.31 -12.79 23.22
N TYR A 638 17.75 -13.96 23.53
CA TYR A 638 16.54 -14.08 24.35
C TYR A 638 16.69 -13.38 25.70
N ALA A 639 17.82 -13.57 26.39
CA ALA A 639 18.08 -12.92 27.68
C ALA A 639 18.07 -11.39 27.60
N LYS A 640 18.62 -10.81 26.53
CA LYS A 640 18.63 -9.35 26.30
C LYS A 640 17.24 -8.81 25.96
N VAL A 641 16.48 -9.52 25.13
CA VAL A 641 15.08 -9.19 24.82
C VAL A 641 14.22 -9.27 26.08
N LEU A 642 14.37 -10.32 26.89
CA LEU A 642 13.65 -10.48 28.14
C LEU A 642 13.99 -9.37 29.15
N ALA A 643 15.25 -8.94 29.24
CA ALA A 643 15.64 -7.80 30.08
C ALA A 643 14.97 -6.50 29.63
N GLU A 644 15.03 -6.16 28.34
CA GLU A 644 14.39 -4.96 27.77
C GLU A 644 12.87 -4.94 28.02
N HIS A 645 12.19 -6.08 27.85
CA HIS A 645 10.75 -6.16 28.11
C HIS A 645 10.40 -6.24 29.61
N LYS A 646 11.30 -6.73 30.47
CA LYS A 646 11.13 -6.71 31.92
C LYS A 646 11.24 -5.30 32.48
N GLU A 647 12.19 -4.49 32.04
CA GLU A 647 12.27 -3.07 32.42
C GLU A 647 10.97 -2.31 32.08
N ILE A 648 10.35 -2.65 30.94
CA ILE A 648 9.04 -2.11 30.54
C ILE A 648 7.95 -2.59 31.49
N ALA A 649 7.87 -3.88 31.77
CA ALA A 649 6.84 -4.46 32.65
C ALA A 649 6.96 -3.95 34.10
N ASP A 650 8.16 -3.86 34.64
CA ASP A 650 8.43 -3.35 36.00
C ASP A 650 8.10 -1.84 36.12
N SER A 651 8.00 -1.11 34.99
CA SER A 651 7.56 0.29 34.94
C SER A 651 6.04 0.48 34.82
N LYS A 652 5.25 -0.60 34.67
CA LYS A 652 3.79 -0.57 34.45
C LYS A 652 2.99 -0.89 35.70
N LYS A 653 1.78 -0.33 35.79
CA LYS A 653 0.79 -0.77 36.80
C LYS A 653 0.11 -2.07 36.35
N PRO A 654 -0.33 -2.95 37.28
CA PRO A 654 -1.10 -4.14 36.93
C PRO A 654 -2.32 -3.80 36.06
N GLY A 655 -2.47 -4.49 34.92
CA GLY A 655 -3.55 -4.25 33.95
C GLY A 655 -3.36 -3.06 32.99
N GLN A 656 -2.24 -2.34 33.05
CA GLN A 656 -1.94 -1.25 32.11
C GLN A 656 -1.37 -1.80 30.80
N PHE A 657 -2.07 -1.57 29.68
CA PHE A 657 -1.62 -1.93 28.33
C PHE A 657 -0.38 -1.13 27.87
N LEU A 658 0.23 -1.58 26.77
CA LEU A 658 1.34 -0.92 26.09
C LEU A 658 0.96 0.47 25.54
N GLU A 659 1.89 1.42 25.71
CA GLU A 659 1.85 2.77 25.16
C GLU A 659 2.98 2.98 24.15
N TRP A 660 2.87 4.06 23.35
CA TRP A 660 3.88 4.43 22.35
C TRP A 660 5.28 4.61 22.93
N GLU A 661 5.35 5.12 24.16
CA GLU A 661 6.60 5.34 24.88
C GLU A 661 7.31 4.01 25.16
N ASP A 662 6.58 2.92 25.38
CA ASP A 662 7.13 1.57 25.59
C ASP A 662 7.65 0.97 24.27
N ILE A 663 6.90 1.12 23.18
CA ILE A 663 7.30 0.69 21.83
C ILE A 663 8.59 1.40 21.36
N ASN A 664 8.91 2.57 21.94
CA ASN A 664 10.16 3.30 21.70
C ASN A 664 11.29 2.98 22.71
N LYS A 665 11.00 2.26 23.80
CA LYS A 665 12.01 1.60 24.66
C LYS A 665 12.53 0.30 24.02
N MET A 666 11.67 -0.44 23.29
CA MET A 666 11.93 -1.74 22.63
C MET A 666 12.91 -1.66 21.43
N LYS A 667 14.10 -1.11 21.63
CA LYS A 667 15.09 -0.82 20.58
C LYS A 667 15.87 -2.07 20.18
N TYR A 668 16.36 -2.84 21.15
CA TYR A 668 17.10 -4.07 20.91
C TYR A 668 16.20 -5.11 20.23
N SER A 669 14.95 -5.25 20.69
CA SER A 669 13.97 -6.14 20.05
C SER A 669 13.63 -5.72 18.62
N TRP A 670 13.62 -4.42 18.30
CA TRP A 670 13.47 -3.97 16.92
C TRP A 670 14.73 -4.21 16.07
N ASN A 671 15.93 -4.09 16.66
CA ASN A 671 17.19 -4.47 16.02
C ASN A 671 17.28 -5.99 15.76
N VAL A 672 16.74 -6.82 16.67
CA VAL A 672 16.54 -8.27 16.44
C VAL A 672 15.62 -8.48 15.24
N LEU A 673 14.49 -7.76 15.16
CA LEU A 673 13.56 -7.88 14.03
C LEU A 673 14.16 -7.41 12.69
N TYR A 674 15.06 -6.44 12.69
CA TYR A 674 15.84 -6.10 11.49
C TYR A 674 16.72 -7.27 11.04
N GLU A 675 17.42 -7.96 11.96
CA GLU A 675 18.24 -9.13 11.61
C GLU A 675 17.35 -10.32 11.15
N VAL A 676 16.20 -10.55 11.78
CA VAL A 676 15.18 -11.52 11.31
C VAL A 676 14.78 -11.23 9.86
N MET A 677 14.43 -9.98 9.53
CA MET A 677 14.06 -9.56 8.17
C MET A 677 15.24 -9.51 7.19
N ARG A 678 16.50 -9.52 7.67
CA ARG A 678 17.69 -9.70 6.82
C ARG A 678 17.85 -11.16 6.40
N PHE A 679 17.83 -12.08 7.37
CA PHE A 679 17.96 -13.52 7.16
C PHE A 679 16.77 -14.14 6.40
N THR A 680 15.55 -13.75 6.78
CA THR A 680 14.33 -14.31 6.20
C THR A 680 13.34 -13.16 5.94
N PRO A 681 13.49 -12.48 4.79
CA PRO A 681 12.61 -11.39 4.39
C PRO A 681 11.18 -11.91 4.21
N PRO A 682 10.14 -11.27 4.81
CA PRO A 682 8.75 -11.67 4.59
C PRO A 682 8.29 -11.58 3.13
N LEU A 683 8.99 -10.81 2.30
CA LEU A 683 8.82 -10.75 0.83
C LEU A 683 10.18 -10.53 0.17
N GLN A 684 10.56 -11.36 -0.79
CA GLN A 684 11.90 -11.28 -1.42
C GLN A 684 12.11 -10.02 -2.30
N GLY A 685 11.08 -9.52 -2.97
CA GLY A 685 11.21 -8.43 -3.93
C GLY A 685 9.90 -8.02 -4.59
N THR A 686 9.92 -6.97 -5.43
CA THR A 686 8.73 -6.54 -6.19
C THR A 686 9.06 -6.11 -7.61
N PHE A 687 8.06 -6.17 -8.49
CA PHE A 687 8.18 -5.77 -9.89
C PHE A 687 7.82 -4.29 -10.12
N ARG A 688 8.33 -3.77 -11.24
CA ARG A 688 7.98 -2.51 -11.90
C ARG A 688 7.79 -2.74 -13.38
N GLU A 689 7.26 -1.76 -14.08
CA GLU A 689 7.20 -1.71 -15.54
C GLU A 689 7.90 -0.44 -16.06
N ALA A 690 8.73 -0.61 -17.10
CA ALA A 690 9.45 0.46 -17.76
C ALA A 690 8.50 1.32 -18.61
N LEU A 691 8.28 2.57 -18.20
CA LEU A 691 7.40 3.53 -18.89
C LEU A 691 7.99 4.05 -20.21
N THR A 692 9.31 3.97 -20.33
CA THR A 692 10.14 4.39 -21.46
C THR A 692 11.34 3.43 -21.57
N ASP A 693 12.01 3.42 -22.72
CA ASP A 693 13.38 2.94 -22.80
C ASP A 693 14.25 3.79 -21.85
N PHE A 694 15.17 3.14 -21.11
CA PHE A 694 16.15 3.81 -20.25
C PHE A 694 17.46 3.02 -20.21
N THR A 695 18.55 3.65 -19.75
CA THR A 695 19.86 3.01 -19.61
C THR A 695 20.25 2.82 -18.14
N TYR A 696 20.77 1.65 -17.78
CA TYR A 696 21.33 1.32 -16.46
C TYR A 696 22.52 0.36 -16.62
N ALA A 697 23.60 0.59 -15.87
CA ALA A 697 24.87 -0.16 -15.96
C ALA A 697 25.38 -0.35 -17.42
N GLY A 698 25.23 0.69 -18.27
CA GLY A 698 25.60 0.67 -19.69
C GLY A 698 24.60 -0.02 -20.64
N TYR A 699 23.59 -0.72 -20.12
CA TYR A 699 22.61 -1.45 -20.91
C TYR A 699 21.27 -0.71 -21.05
N THR A 700 20.62 -0.84 -22.20
CA THR A 700 19.28 -0.33 -22.47
C THR A 700 18.22 -1.34 -22.02
N ILE A 701 17.27 -0.91 -21.20
CA ILE A 701 16.07 -1.66 -20.83
C ILE A 701 14.91 -1.05 -21.64
N PRO A 702 14.26 -1.79 -22.56
CA PRO A 702 13.17 -1.25 -23.38
C PRO A 702 11.89 -0.98 -22.60
N LYS A 703 11.07 -0.05 -23.11
CA LYS A 703 9.70 0.20 -22.65
C LYS A 703 8.86 -1.08 -22.59
N GLY A 704 7.99 -1.17 -21.59
CA GLY A 704 7.08 -2.30 -21.35
C GLY A 704 7.73 -3.52 -20.69
N TRP A 705 9.06 -3.64 -20.71
CA TRP A 705 9.77 -4.64 -19.90
C TRP A 705 9.49 -4.42 -18.42
N LYS A 706 9.46 -5.52 -17.68
CA LYS A 706 9.35 -5.47 -16.23
C LYS A 706 10.73 -5.32 -15.61
N VAL A 707 10.79 -4.70 -14.45
CA VAL A 707 12.04 -4.54 -13.69
C VAL A 707 11.82 -5.10 -12.30
N TYR A 708 12.62 -6.10 -11.94
CA TYR A 708 12.56 -6.76 -10.63
C TYR A 708 13.77 -6.33 -9.79
N TRP A 709 13.52 -6.06 -8.51
CA TRP A 709 14.57 -5.84 -7.50
C TRP A 709 14.28 -6.74 -6.31
N THR A 710 15.32 -7.14 -5.58
CA THR A 710 15.21 -8.04 -4.43
C THR A 710 16.26 -7.74 -3.37
N VAL A 711 15.82 -7.77 -2.10
CA VAL A 711 16.69 -7.60 -0.92
C VAL A 711 17.78 -8.68 -0.84
N SER A 712 17.57 -9.84 -1.46
CA SER A 712 18.55 -10.93 -1.53
C SER A 712 19.86 -10.53 -2.21
N THR A 713 19.87 -9.47 -3.03
CA THR A 713 21.10 -8.97 -3.67
C THR A 713 22.04 -8.22 -2.71
N THR A 714 21.56 -7.83 -1.53
CA THR A 714 22.34 -7.11 -0.52
C THR A 714 22.39 -7.80 0.84
N ASN A 715 21.27 -8.37 1.31
CA ASN A 715 21.11 -8.90 2.69
C ASN A 715 22.17 -9.93 3.12
N MET A 716 22.74 -10.70 2.19
CA MET A 716 23.77 -11.71 2.46
C MET A 716 25.11 -11.44 1.75
N ASN A 717 25.36 -10.21 1.30
CA ASN A 717 26.64 -9.84 0.69
C ASN A 717 27.64 -9.40 1.80
N PRO A 718 28.81 -10.08 1.97
CA PRO A 718 29.81 -9.70 2.96
C PRO A 718 30.46 -8.31 2.73
N GLU A 719 30.37 -7.77 1.52
CA GLU A 719 30.73 -6.37 1.20
C GLU A 719 29.90 -5.34 2.00
N TYR A 720 28.68 -5.73 2.41
CA TYR A 720 27.68 -4.86 3.01
C TYR A 720 27.29 -5.26 4.44
N PHE A 721 27.39 -6.54 4.77
CA PHE A 721 27.12 -7.08 6.10
C PHE A 721 28.28 -8.01 6.49
N PRO A 722 29.31 -7.53 7.21
CA PRO A 722 30.47 -8.34 7.59
C PRO A 722 30.06 -9.58 8.41
N ASN A 723 30.56 -10.77 8.03
CA ASN A 723 30.09 -12.06 8.54
C ASN A 723 28.56 -12.21 8.39
N PRO A 724 28.01 -12.22 7.15
CA PRO A 724 26.56 -12.11 6.92
C PRO A 724 25.76 -13.31 7.45
N GLU A 725 26.39 -14.48 7.58
CA GLU A 725 25.85 -15.70 8.19
C GLU A 725 25.74 -15.66 9.73
N LYS A 726 26.46 -14.75 10.40
CA LYS A 726 26.26 -14.51 11.84
C LYS A 726 24.98 -13.70 12.06
N PHE A 727 24.05 -14.22 12.87
CA PHE A 727 22.91 -13.46 13.36
C PHE A 727 23.37 -12.54 14.51
N ASP A 728 23.37 -11.23 14.28
CA ASP A 728 23.88 -10.22 15.22
C ASP A 728 23.04 -8.93 15.16
N PRO A 729 22.16 -8.68 16.14
CA PRO A 729 21.35 -7.46 16.20
C PRO A 729 22.15 -6.16 16.37
N SER A 730 23.36 -6.21 16.95
CA SER A 730 24.13 -5.00 17.29
C SER A 730 24.59 -4.20 16.06
N ARG A 731 24.57 -4.83 14.88
CA ARG A 731 24.78 -4.19 13.57
C ARG A 731 23.86 -2.98 13.34
N TYR A 732 22.70 -2.94 13.99
CA TYR A 732 21.66 -1.94 13.80
C TYR A 732 21.68 -0.84 14.87
N ASP A 733 22.64 -0.86 15.80
CA ASP A 733 22.77 0.14 16.87
C ASP A 733 23.17 1.52 16.29
N ASP A 734 23.89 1.55 15.16
CA ASP A 734 23.95 2.70 14.25
C ASP A 734 23.47 2.33 12.84
N LEU A 735 22.24 2.73 12.50
CA LEU A 735 21.67 2.55 11.16
C LEU A 735 22.39 3.34 10.06
N ASN A 736 23.27 4.29 10.40
CA ASN A 736 24.08 5.06 9.43
C ASN A 736 25.36 4.31 9.00
N ALA A 737 25.74 3.23 9.69
CA ALA A 737 26.90 2.41 9.33
C ALA A 737 26.74 1.69 7.97
N PHE A 738 25.51 1.53 7.48
CA PHE A 738 25.23 0.91 6.18
C PHE A 738 25.21 1.94 5.05
N PRO A 739 25.83 1.66 3.88
CA PRO A 739 25.65 2.48 2.69
C PRO A 739 24.17 2.58 2.30
N ALA A 740 23.71 3.77 1.90
CA ALA A 740 22.29 4.01 1.60
C ALA A 740 21.73 3.01 0.55
N PHE A 741 20.51 2.51 0.80
CA PHE A 741 19.81 1.49 0.01
C PHE A 741 20.38 0.06 0.05
N THR A 742 21.35 -0.20 0.94
CA THR A 742 21.82 -1.55 1.28
C THR A 742 20.74 -2.36 1.99
N PHE A 743 20.26 -1.87 3.14
CA PHE A 743 19.24 -2.53 3.95
C PHE A 743 17.88 -1.87 3.69
N VAL A 744 17.00 -2.58 2.97
CA VAL A 744 15.69 -2.05 2.52
C VAL A 744 14.54 -3.07 2.72
N PRO A 745 14.33 -3.62 3.93
CA PRO A 745 13.27 -4.62 4.20
C PRO A 745 11.85 -4.09 3.93
N PHE A 746 11.65 -2.77 3.98
CA PHE A 746 10.38 -2.09 3.65
C PHE A 746 10.42 -1.41 2.26
N GLY A 747 11.42 -1.71 1.42
CA GLY A 747 11.67 -1.01 0.16
C GLY A 747 12.06 0.46 0.35
N GLY A 748 11.85 1.29 -0.66
CA GLY A 748 12.23 2.71 -0.63
C GLY A 748 11.46 3.61 -1.61
N GLY A 749 11.76 4.90 -1.56
CA GLY A 749 11.22 5.88 -2.52
C GLY A 749 9.71 6.13 -2.37
N PRO A 750 9.01 6.57 -3.43
CA PRO A 750 7.55 6.77 -3.42
C PRO A 750 6.71 5.51 -3.16
N ARG A 751 7.31 4.31 -3.20
CA ARG A 751 6.65 3.02 -2.99
C ARG A 751 7.26 2.21 -1.84
N MET A 752 7.90 2.88 -0.87
CA MET A 752 8.20 2.30 0.44
C MET A 752 6.92 1.72 1.06
N CYS A 753 7.02 0.60 1.76
CA CYS A 753 5.87 -0.06 2.38
C CYS A 753 5.16 0.91 3.33
N PRO A 754 3.87 1.24 3.08
CA PRO A 754 3.16 2.15 3.95
C PRO A 754 2.97 1.51 5.34
N GLY A 755 2.63 0.22 5.41
CA GLY A 755 2.37 -0.50 6.65
C GLY A 755 3.58 -0.78 7.55
N LYS A 756 4.74 -0.14 7.33
CA LYS A 756 5.96 -0.34 8.15
C LYS A 756 5.69 -0.22 9.64
N GLU A 757 4.94 0.81 10.04
CA GLU A 757 4.74 1.10 11.47
C GLU A 757 3.53 0.35 12.05
N TYR A 758 2.58 -0.10 11.21
CA TYR A 758 1.60 -1.14 11.60
C TYR A 758 2.32 -2.44 11.97
N ALA A 759 3.24 -2.89 11.10
CA ALA A 759 4.04 -4.09 11.35
C ALA A 759 4.91 -3.93 12.61
N ARG A 760 5.56 -2.78 12.80
CA ARG A 760 6.34 -2.49 14.03
C ARG A 760 5.49 -2.62 15.29
N LEU A 761 4.30 -2.02 15.32
CA LEU A 761 3.41 -2.09 16.48
C LEU A 761 2.87 -3.51 16.72
N ALA A 762 2.35 -4.17 15.69
CA ALA A 762 1.83 -5.53 15.80
C ALA A 762 2.91 -6.51 16.31
N ILE A 763 4.11 -6.47 15.72
CA ILE A 763 5.21 -7.38 16.07
C ILE A 763 5.71 -7.10 17.48
N LEU A 764 6.03 -5.86 17.84
CA LEU A 764 6.57 -5.56 19.18
C LEU A 764 5.55 -5.83 20.31
N THR A 765 4.25 -5.68 20.03
CA THR A 765 3.17 -6.09 20.94
C THR A 765 3.15 -7.60 21.17
N PHE A 766 3.30 -8.40 20.10
CA PHE A 766 3.45 -9.85 20.19
C PHE A 766 4.73 -10.23 20.95
N VAL A 767 5.88 -9.62 20.61
CA VAL A 767 7.16 -9.92 21.26
C VAL A 767 7.08 -9.68 22.76
N HIS A 768 6.57 -8.53 23.21
CA HIS A 768 6.39 -8.26 24.65
C HIS A 768 5.54 -9.32 25.32
N ASN A 769 4.38 -9.63 24.75
CA ASN A 769 3.42 -10.54 25.36
C ASN A 769 3.91 -12.00 25.39
N VAL A 770 4.71 -12.45 24.41
CA VAL A 770 5.26 -13.81 24.40
C VAL A 770 6.46 -13.94 25.34
N VAL A 771 7.43 -13.00 25.33
CA VAL A 771 8.63 -13.13 26.18
C VAL A 771 8.33 -12.94 27.66
N MET A 772 7.33 -12.12 28.02
CA MET A 772 6.91 -11.94 29.41
C MET A 772 6.09 -13.12 29.97
N ARG A 773 5.66 -14.06 29.13
CA ARG A 773 4.93 -15.28 29.54
C ARG A 773 5.77 -16.55 29.44
N PHE A 774 6.60 -16.63 28.40
CA PHE A 774 7.24 -17.87 27.99
C PHE A 774 8.72 -17.66 27.64
N LYS A 775 9.53 -18.63 28.07
CA LYS A 775 10.69 -19.12 27.32
C LYS A 775 10.22 -20.27 26.42
N TRP A 776 10.91 -20.54 25.32
CA TRP A 776 10.53 -21.64 24.42
C TRP A 776 11.73 -22.37 23.81
N GLU A 777 11.49 -23.60 23.38
CA GLU A 777 12.41 -24.48 22.65
C GLU A 777 11.86 -24.70 21.24
N VAL A 778 12.71 -24.58 20.21
CA VAL A 778 12.31 -24.85 18.81
C VAL A 778 12.49 -26.34 18.51
N LEU A 779 11.39 -27.06 18.25
CA LEU A 779 11.41 -28.53 18.16
C LEU A 779 12.02 -29.06 16.86
N PHE A 780 11.98 -28.27 15.78
CA PHE A 780 12.65 -28.59 14.51
C PHE A 780 13.50 -27.40 14.00
N PRO A 781 14.69 -27.12 14.57
CA PRO A 781 15.52 -25.98 14.15
C PRO A 781 15.94 -26.04 12.67
N ASN A 782 16.09 -27.25 12.13
CA ASN A 782 16.46 -27.50 10.74
C ASN A 782 15.26 -27.77 9.81
N GLU A 783 14.06 -27.32 10.20
CA GLU A 783 12.86 -27.46 9.37
C GLU A 783 12.99 -26.75 8.02
N LYS A 784 12.47 -27.39 6.97
CA LYS A 784 12.53 -26.89 5.59
C LYS A 784 11.65 -25.65 5.45
N ILE A 785 12.27 -24.54 5.05
CA ILE A 785 11.54 -23.32 4.68
C ILE A 785 11.16 -23.38 3.20
N THR A 786 9.86 -23.36 2.96
CA THR A 786 9.16 -23.40 1.66
C THR A 786 8.58 -22.02 1.30
N GLY A 787 7.71 -21.97 0.29
CA GLY A 787 7.22 -20.73 -0.31
C GLY A 787 8.16 -20.19 -1.39
N ASP A 788 7.60 -19.47 -2.36
CA ASP A 788 8.33 -18.93 -3.51
C ASP A 788 8.88 -17.52 -3.21
N MET A 789 7.99 -16.55 -3.07
CA MET A 789 8.29 -15.13 -2.82
C MET A 789 8.20 -14.75 -1.34
N MET A 790 7.54 -15.58 -0.54
CA MET A 790 7.23 -15.37 0.88
C MET A 790 7.54 -16.66 1.66
N PRO A 791 8.46 -16.66 2.65
CA PRO A 791 8.95 -17.87 3.29
C PRO A 791 7.95 -18.47 4.28
N THR A 792 7.79 -19.80 4.23
CA THR A 792 6.83 -20.58 5.04
C THR A 792 7.53 -21.79 5.71
N PRO A 793 7.42 -21.98 7.03
CA PRO A 793 7.87 -23.21 7.70
C PRO A 793 6.95 -24.40 7.34
N GLU A 794 7.53 -25.50 6.85
CA GLU A 794 6.80 -26.67 6.30
C GLU A 794 5.93 -27.44 7.32
N LYS A 795 6.23 -27.33 8.63
CA LYS A 795 5.45 -27.90 9.73
C LYS A 795 4.86 -26.81 10.66
N GLY A 796 4.81 -25.56 10.21
CA GLY A 796 4.25 -24.46 10.99
C GLY A 796 5.11 -23.94 12.15
N LEU A 797 6.39 -24.34 12.25
CA LEU A 797 7.29 -24.03 13.36
C LEU A 797 6.69 -24.40 14.75
N PRO A 798 6.69 -25.69 15.12
CA PRO A 798 6.28 -26.11 16.45
C PRO A 798 7.35 -25.78 17.50
N VAL A 799 6.92 -25.26 18.64
CA VAL A 799 7.77 -24.91 19.78
C VAL A 799 7.19 -25.49 21.07
N ARG A 800 8.07 -25.86 22.00
CA ARG A 800 7.70 -26.20 23.38
C ARG A 800 7.77 -24.96 24.26
N LEU A 801 6.76 -24.75 25.09
CA LEU A 801 6.63 -23.58 25.97
C LEU A 801 7.09 -23.92 27.38
N HIS A 802 7.84 -23.00 27.98
CA HIS A 802 8.19 -23.01 29.40
C HIS A 802 7.71 -21.69 30.01
N ARG A 803 6.74 -21.77 30.91
CA ARG A 803 6.25 -20.60 31.66
C ARG A 803 7.34 -20.09 32.61
N HIS A 804 7.39 -18.77 32.81
CA HIS A 804 8.14 -18.15 33.91
C HIS A 804 7.41 -18.28 35.25
#